data_AF-A0AAN6ZIV1-F1
#
_entry.id   AF-A0AAN6ZIV1-F1
#
_cell.length_a   1.000
_cell.length_b   1.000
_cell.length_c   1.000
_cell.angle_alpha   90.00
_cell.angle_beta   90.00
_cell.angle_gamma   90.00
#
_symmetry.space_group_name_H-M   'P 1'
#
loop_
_entity.id
_entity.type
_entity.pdbx_description
1 polymer ?
#
loop_
_entity_poly.entity_id
_entity_poly.type
_entity_poly.pdbx_seq_one_letter_code
_entity_poly.pdbx_strand_id
1 'polypeptide(L)'
;MAQLSTPLPPTSEPESQATEIHLDADLDDESFTLPPEQASQTNRFREELRTCETDMERYELCVQKRDELLNRHAGLQLLISTCELIMSTECPTYQRRKRARRGDSGQEDDAEQWHRFLGLATEGDRIKSNCLSALKEVARCWGRQVTQHYHWASRREKYCNQLRAAARKVPQWDNAVTGLNWSILQRSENVRRRPVKASVNPIEQQDLEYLKTWSQRAPFENPLPINHTPHGLGFDRFGLLVHKEFALILPQVDGAGSIGLSASLEGHFDTSISIHLPEAEELETSNQTSRDPISAVITEPPNMSSRRRRSSLSDIAQPKRPRIDTPLVFTGRPGASEDRPAQDHTPNDAYRRRVLAELEQATPLPGSHGEVTNHLLRELLVKVQHPNTGSSRGAVEAFFCTGDEAAHMVETQSSGHSPIITKDQQPFQWGNKGRPIEQFLRRFCVLDLTVSVQIPSHPSTKQSFEARKLGEVKERFLNGEDTSDPWNILDLQSPIQCIHPKFLTGENCGLFYDVRNSALMEGSAERVTASPHKWTEWKDVDTWALLSEGGHHTAPHMDSHGYSTWITCQEGFIGFGWMSCPTEEEREGWMAEPHRYTGGRWRYIILKPGQTVFFGPGTIHFVFRARAYQTLGLGGHILLWSGIEWWIRIVLAELKNPAITNEEMKKSAPKLVRAVTRLVEAKVNEGRKEELGGEDAVNKFFKSVKVRSYNERL
;
A
#
# COMPACT_ATOMS: atom_id res chain seq x y z
N MET A 1 -55.44 53.34 27.34
CA MET A 1 -55.15 53.08 25.91
C MET A 1 -53.89 52.23 25.85
N ALA A 2 -53.82 51.08 25.20
CA ALA A 2 -54.85 50.13 24.80
C ALA A 2 -54.21 48.72 24.96
N GLN A 3 -54.75 47.88 25.85
CA GLN A 3 -55.52 46.66 25.52
C GLN A 3 -54.65 45.51 24.98
N LEU A 4 -54.42 44.45 25.79
CA LEU A 4 -55.18 43.18 25.86
C LEU A 4 -54.79 42.22 24.70
N SER A 5 -54.62 40.90 24.87
CA SER A 5 -55.27 39.97 25.81
C SER A 5 -54.39 38.75 26.19
N THR A 6 -54.41 38.36 27.47
CA THR A 6 -54.38 36.96 27.96
C THR A 6 -55.79 36.32 27.75
N PRO A 7 -56.12 35.01 27.96
CA PRO A 7 -55.48 34.06 28.90
C PRO A 7 -55.59 32.50 28.68
N LEU A 8 -54.84 31.74 29.51
CA LEU A 8 -55.24 30.50 30.27
C LEU A 8 -55.39 29.09 29.59
N PRO A 9 -55.40 27.96 30.37
CA PRO A 9 -54.80 26.64 30.04
C PRO A 9 -55.91 25.52 30.10
N PRO A 10 -55.80 24.27 30.67
CA PRO A 10 -54.73 23.45 31.30
C PRO A 10 -54.71 21.94 30.90
N THR A 11 -54.10 21.08 31.77
CA THR A 11 -54.22 19.59 31.89
C THR A 11 -53.56 18.73 30.79
N SER A 12 -53.00 17.52 31.03
CA SER A 12 -52.87 16.67 32.24
C SER A 12 -51.66 15.69 32.13
N GLU A 13 -51.21 15.12 33.26
CA GLU A 13 -50.38 13.89 33.33
C GLU A 13 -51.25 12.62 33.07
N PRO A 14 -50.79 11.34 33.21
CA PRO A 14 -49.43 10.77 33.37
C PRO A 14 -49.14 9.52 32.46
N GLU A 15 -48.07 8.78 32.81
CA GLU A 15 -47.90 7.30 32.74
C GLU A 15 -47.52 6.53 31.44
N SER A 16 -46.37 5.84 31.55
CA SER A 16 -46.15 4.40 31.29
C SER A 16 -46.59 3.75 29.96
N GLN A 17 -45.60 3.25 29.20
CA GLN A 17 -45.40 1.79 29.05
C GLN A 17 -44.01 1.44 28.49
N ALA A 18 -43.46 0.30 28.94
CA ALA A 18 -42.34 -0.35 28.29
C ALA A 18 -42.79 -0.98 26.97
N THR A 19 -41.85 -1.24 26.06
CA THR A 19 -42.09 -2.11 24.90
C THR A 19 -40.88 -3.00 24.71
N GLU A 20 -41.12 -4.30 24.72
CA GLU A 20 -40.11 -5.33 24.56
C GLU A 20 -39.43 -5.20 23.20
N ILE A 21 -38.10 -5.24 23.18
CA ILE A 21 -37.36 -5.43 21.92
C ILE A 21 -37.37 -6.93 21.64
N HIS A 22 -38.30 -7.33 20.78
CA HIS A 22 -38.30 -8.65 20.15
C HIS A 22 -36.97 -8.83 19.40
N LEU A 23 -36.09 -9.69 19.94
CA LEU A 23 -34.97 -10.25 19.19
C LEU A 23 -35.50 -11.41 18.36
N ASP A 24 -36.03 -11.09 17.17
CA ASP A 24 -36.28 -12.11 16.17
C ASP A 24 -34.95 -12.69 15.67
N ALA A 25 -34.97 -13.99 15.40
CA ALA A 25 -33.78 -14.76 15.10
C ALA A 25 -33.30 -14.55 13.65
N ASP A 26 -32.46 -13.54 13.43
CA ASP A 26 -31.52 -13.57 12.32
C ASP A 26 -30.66 -14.83 12.45
N LEU A 27 -30.73 -15.70 11.43
CA LEU A 27 -29.90 -16.90 11.33
C LEU A 27 -28.44 -16.46 11.16
N ASP A 28 -27.67 -16.51 12.26
CA ASP A 28 -26.26 -16.06 12.33
C ASP A 28 -25.48 -16.53 11.08
N ASP A 29 -25.09 -15.61 10.20
CA ASP A 29 -24.42 -15.90 8.91
C ASP A 29 -23.10 -16.68 9.12
N GLU A 30 -22.52 -16.61 10.32
CA GLU A 30 -21.38 -17.42 10.74
C GLU A 30 -21.69 -18.93 10.75
N SER A 31 -22.95 -19.33 10.93
CA SER A 31 -23.38 -20.74 10.97
C SER A 31 -23.31 -21.45 9.60
N PHE A 32 -23.39 -20.70 8.49
CA PHE A 32 -23.22 -21.24 7.14
C PHE A 32 -21.76 -21.28 6.68
N THR A 33 -20.87 -20.52 7.34
CA THR A 33 -19.50 -20.28 6.87
C THR A 33 -18.42 -20.91 7.75
N LEU A 34 -18.71 -21.19 9.03
CA LEU A 34 -17.79 -21.82 9.97
C LEU A 34 -18.23 -23.26 10.31
N PRO A 35 -17.30 -24.24 10.35
CA PRO A 35 -17.56 -25.56 10.94
C PRO A 35 -18.06 -25.43 12.40
N PRO A 36 -18.90 -26.35 12.91
CA PRO A 36 -19.52 -26.22 14.24
C PRO A 36 -18.53 -25.98 15.40
N GLU A 37 -17.33 -26.57 15.34
CA GLU A 37 -16.26 -26.34 16.32
C GLU A 37 -15.74 -24.89 16.29
N GLN A 38 -15.62 -24.31 15.09
CA GLN A 38 -15.16 -22.93 14.91
C GLN A 38 -16.24 -21.93 15.28
N ALA A 39 -17.51 -22.18 14.90
CA ALA A 39 -18.65 -21.39 15.37
C ALA A 39 -18.76 -21.41 16.91
N SER A 40 -18.51 -22.56 17.54
CA SER A 40 -18.44 -22.68 19.01
C SER A 40 -17.27 -21.89 19.61
N GLN A 41 -16.12 -21.82 18.93
CA GLN A 41 -14.98 -20.98 19.35
C GLN A 41 -15.27 -19.49 19.20
N THR A 42 -16.01 -19.06 18.16
CA THR A 42 -16.44 -17.67 17.98
C THR A 42 -17.47 -17.26 19.04
N ASN A 43 -18.49 -18.09 19.28
CA ASN A 43 -19.49 -17.85 20.32
C ASN A 43 -18.86 -17.78 21.72
N ARG A 44 -17.90 -18.65 22.05
CA ARG A 44 -17.16 -18.56 23.33
C ARG A 44 -16.44 -17.23 23.46
N PHE A 45 -15.70 -16.79 22.44
CA PHE A 45 -14.99 -15.52 22.44
C PHE A 45 -15.96 -14.31 22.52
N ARG A 46 -17.14 -14.41 21.91
CA ARG A 46 -18.24 -13.42 22.02
C ARG A 46 -18.73 -13.29 23.46
N GLU A 47 -18.88 -14.39 24.20
CA GLU A 47 -19.21 -14.35 25.64
C GLU A 47 -18.05 -13.87 26.53
N GLU A 48 -16.81 -14.28 26.25
CA GLU A 48 -15.62 -13.77 26.95
C GLU A 48 -15.51 -12.23 26.83
N LEU A 49 -15.84 -11.66 25.66
CA LEU A 49 -15.91 -10.19 25.48
C LEU A 49 -17.07 -9.52 26.21
N ARG A 50 -18.22 -10.20 26.33
CA ARG A 50 -19.40 -9.72 27.08
C ARG A 50 -19.15 -9.71 28.60
N THR A 51 -18.33 -10.64 29.10
CA THR A 51 -17.98 -10.77 30.53
C THR A 51 -16.85 -9.84 31.00
N CYS A 52 -16.11 -9.21 30.08
CA CYS A 52 -15.14 -8.17 30.44
C CYS A 52 -15.85 -6.91 30.98
N GLU A 53 -15.42 -6.37 32.11
CA GLU A 53 -16.02 -5.17 32.72
C GLU A 53 -15.60 -3.89 32.00
N THR A 54 -14.34 -3.81 31.55
CA THR A 54 -13.75 -2.62 30.92
C THR A 54 -13.39 -2.84 29.45
N ASP A 55 -13.37 -1.74 28.68
CA ASP A 55 -12.90 -1.76 27.29
C ASP A 55 -11.40 -2.12 27.16
N MET A 56 -10.60 -1.88 28.21
CA MET A 56 -9.20 -2.28 28.22
C MET A 56 -9.06 -3.81 28.27
N GLU A 57 -9.88 -4.49 29.07
CA GLU A 57 -9.91 -5.96 29.14
C GLU A 57 -10.41 -6.56 27.82
N ARG A 58 -11.46 -5.98 27.23
CA ARG A 58 -11.93 -6.36 25.88
C ARG A 58 -10.83 -6.23 24.83
N TYR A 59 -10.09 -5.12 24.85
CA TYR A 59 -8.96 -4.90 23.94
C TYR A 59 -7.83 -5.91 24.17
N GLU A 60 -7.46 -6.18 25.42
CA GLU A 60 -6.44 -7.19 25.75
C GLU A 60 -6.86 -8.59 25.29
N LEU A 61 -8.13 -8.97 25.48
CA LEU A 61 -8.69 -10.25 25.03
C LEU A 61 -8.69 -10.35 23.49
N CYS A 62 -9.08 -9.28 22.78
CA CYS A 62 -8.95 -9.19 21.31
C CYS A 62 -7.50 -9.37 20.83
N VAL A 63 -6.53 -8.75 21.50
CA VAL A 63 -5.10 -8.91 21.21
C VAL A 63 -4.64 -10.35 21.44
N GLN A 64 -5.11 -11.00 22.52
CA GLN A 64 -4.81 -12.41 22.79
C GLN A 64 -5.38 -13.32 21.69
N LYS A 65 -6.65 -13.14 21.30
CA LYS A 65 -7.31 -13.94 20.27
C LYS A 65 -6.67 -13.78 18.89
N ARG A 66 -6.33 -12.55 18.50
CA ARG A 66 -5.54 -12.26 17.29
C ARG A 66 -4.22 -13.04 17.30
N ASP A 67 -3.48 -12.98 18.39
CA ASP A 67 -2.18 -13.65 18.50
C ASP A 67 -2.31 -15.18 18.47
N GLU A 68 -3.36 -15.76 19.08
CA GLU A 68 -3.71 -17.18 18.98
C GLU A 68 -3.90 -17.61 17.52
N LEU A 69 -4.80 -16.93 16.80
CA LEU A 69 -5.12 -17.22 15.40
C LEU A 69 -3.89 -17.09 14.49
N LEU A 70 -3.05 -16.08 14.69
CA LEU A 70 -1.81 -15.90 13.95
C LEU A 70 -0.80 -17.03 14.20
N ASN A 71 -0.68 -17.52 15.44
CA ASN A 71 0.20 -18.68 15.73
C ASN A 71 -0.35 -19.97 15.11
N ARG A 72 -1.68 -20.19 15.13
CA ARG A 72 -2.32 -21.33 14.45
C ARG A 72 -2.08 -21.29 12.94
N HIS A 73 -2.21 -20.11 12.32
CA HIS A 73 -1.91 -19.93 10.89
C HIS A 73 -0.43 -20.22 10.55
N ALA A 74 0.52 -19.70 11.34
CA ALA A 74 1.94 -19.98 11.15
C ALA A 74 2.27 -21.48 11.34
N GLY A 75 1.61 -22.16 12.28
CA GLY A 75 1.70 -23.62 12.44
C GLY A 75 1.25 -24.39 11.20
N LEU A 76 0.13 -23.99 10.58
CA LEU A 76 -0.35 -24.58 9.33
C LEU A 76 0.62 -24.32 8.16
N GLN A 77 1.19 -23.12 8.03
CA GLN A 77 2.20 -22.83 7.01
C GLN A 77 3.44 -23.71 7.17
N LEU A 78 3.92 -23.93 8.39
CA LEU A 78 5.03 -24.84 8.69
C LEU A 78 4.71 -26.29 8.33
N LEU A 79 3.50 -26.77 8.64
CA LEU A 79 3.03 -28.10 8.23
C LEU A 79 3.00 -28.22 6.70
N ILE A 80 2.38 -27.25 6.00
CA ILE A 80 2.30 -27.20 4.54
C ILE A 80 3.71 -27.20 3.92
N SER A 81 4.66 -26.42 4.43
CA SER A 81 6.05 -26.42 3.95
C SER A 81 6.76 -27.77 4.15
N THR A 82 6.41 -28.50 5.20
CA THR A 82 6.98 -29.82 5.50
C THR A 82 6.36 -30.89 4.61
N CYS A 83 5.04 -30.84 4.39
CA CYS A 83 4.35 -31.69 3.41
C CYS A 83 4.87 -31.43 1.99
N GLU A 84 5.05 -30.17 1.58
CA GLU A 84 5.64 -29.81 0.29
C GLU A 84 7.04 -30.41 0.13
N LEU A 85 7.90 -30.26 1.15
CA LEU A 85 9.24 -30.85 1.13
C LEU A 85 9.18 -32.38 0.96
N ILE A 86 8.34 -33.08 1.73
CA ILE A 86 8.14 -34.54 1.62
C ILE A 86 7.61 -34.92 0.23
N MET A 87 6.63 -34.20 -0.31
CA MET A 87 6.12 -34.43 -1.67
C MET A 87 7.21 -34.21 -2.73
N SER A 88 8.08 -33.21 -2.53
CA SER A 88 9.22 -32.90 -3.40
C SER A 88 10.37 -33.91 -3.33
N THR A 89 10.55 -34.60 -2.19
CA THR A 89 11.59 -35.64 -2.03
C THR A 89 11.08 -37.04 -2.42
N GLU A 90 9.91 -37.44 -1.90
CA GLU A 90 9.41 -38.81 -2.01
C GLU A 90 8.62 -39.07 -3.30
N CYS A 91 8.13 -38.04 -4.00
CA CYS A 91 7.35 -38.20 -5.23
C CYS A 91 8.03 -37.55 -6.45
N PRO A 92 8.84 -38.31 -7.23
CA PRO A 92 9.47 -37.83 -8.46
C PRO A 92 8.48 -37.29 -9.50
N THR A 93 7.24 -37.81 -9.54
CA THR A 93 6.19 -37.29 -10.43
C THR A 93 5.70 -35.91 -10.01
N TYR A 94 5.48 -35.69 -8.70
CA TYR A 94 5.19 -34.36 -8.16
C TYR A 94 6.36 -33.40 -8.42
N GLN A 95 7.60 -33.84 -8.19
CA GLN A 95 8.78 -33.03 -8.44
C GLN A 95 8.91 -32.62 -9.92
N ARG A 96 8.63 -33.53 -10.87
CA ARG A 96 8.57 -33.22 -12.31
C ARG A 96 7.47 -32.21 -12.63
N ARG A 97 6.23 -32.42 -12.14
CA ARG A 97 5.11 -31.49 -12.36
C ARG A 97 5.39 -30.10 -11.74
N LYS A 98 5.93 -30.04 -10.53
CA LYS A 98 6.37 -28.79 -9.86
C LYS A 98 7.42 -28.02 -10.67
N ARG A 99 8.31 -28.72 -11.39
CA ARG A 99 9.27 -28.10 -12.33
C ARG A 99 8.59 -27.65 -13.63
N ALA A 100 7.72 -28.46 -14.22
CA ALA A 100 6.97 -28.11 -15.43
C ALA A 100 6.07 -26.88 -15.23
N ARG A 101 5.37 -26.79 -14.08
CA ARG A 101 4.57 -25.63 -13.65
C ARG A 101 5.37 -24.33 -13.47
N ARG A 102 6.70 -24.35 -13.55
CA ARG A 102 7.56 -23.15 -13.58
C ARG A 102 7.97 -22.72 -15.00
N GLY A 103 7.61 -23.49 -16.03
CA GLY A 103 8.09 -23.30 -17.40
C GLY A 103 7.02 -23.31 -18.49
N ASP A 104 5.84 -23.92 -18.27
CA ASP A 104 4.77 -23.95 -19.27
C ASP A 104 3.37 -23.99 -18.64
N SER A 105 2.37 -23.38 -19.28
CA SER A 105 1.02 -23.15 -18.78
C SER A 105 0.01 -24.16 -19.35
N GLY A 106 0.25 -25.45 -19.11
CA GLY A 106 -0.69 -26.52 -19.46
C GLY A 106 -1.84 -26.65 -18.47
N GLN A 107 -3.05 -26.89 -18.99
CA GLN A 107 -4.29 -27.13 -18.24
C GLN A 107 -4.14 -28.22 -17.16
N GLU A 108 -4.17 -27.83 -15.88
CA GLU A 108 -4.52 -28.68 -14.76
C GLU A 108 -5.64 -27.96 -13.98
N ASP A 109 -6.80 -28.61 -13.81
CA ASP A 109 -8.01 -27.98 -13.23
C ASP A 109 -7.82 -27.43 -11.80
N ASP A 110 -6.79 -27.90 -11.08
CA ASP A 110 -6.41 -27.47 -9.73
C ASP A 110 -5.23 -26.46 -9.70
N ALA A 111 -4.83 -25.85 -10.83
CA ALA A 111 -3.63 -25.01 -10.91
C ALA A 111 -3.59 -23.87 -9.87
N GLU A 112 -4.73 -23.22 -9.59
CA GLU A 112 -4.84 -22.19 -8.55
C GLU A 112 -4.63 -22.77 -7.14
N GLN A 113 -5.21 -23.94 -6.85
CA GLN A 113 -5.04 -24.61 -5.55
C GLN A 113 -3.57 -24.99 -5.32
N TRP A 114 -2.90 -25.50 -6.35
CA TRP A 114 -1.47 -25.80 -6.31
C TRP A 114 -0.61 -24.54 -6.15
N HIS A 115 -0.98 -23.43 -6.77
CA HIS A 115 -0.29 -22.15 -6.58
C HIS A 115 -0.45 -21.65 -5.12
N ARG A 116 -1.66 -21.69 -4.57
CA ARG A 116 -1.95 -21.35 -3.17
C ARG A 116 -1.17 -22.24 -2.19
N PHE A 117 -1.14 -23.55 -2.42
CA PHE A 117 -0.37 -24.51 -1.61
C PHE A 117 1.13 -24.20 -1.64
N LEU A 118 1.71 -24.00 -2.84
CA LEU A 118 3.14 -23.69 -3.00
C LEU A 118 3.52 -22.32 -2.42
N GLY A 119 2.63 -21.33 -2.47
CA GLY A 119 2.80 -20.03 -1.82
C GLY A 119 2.87 -20.17 -0.29
N LEU A 120 1.90 -20.86 0.31
CA LEU A 120 1.88 -21.14 1.76
C LEU A 120 3.08 -21.99 2.21
N ALA A 121 3.52 -22.95 1.39
CA ALA A 121 4.72 -23.74 1.64
C ALA A 121 5.99 -22.88 1.64
N THR A 122 6.10 -21.95 0.70
CA THR A 122 7.26 -21.04 0.59
C THR A 122 7.34 -20.09 1.80
N GLU A 123 6.19 -19.56 2.25
CA GLU A 123 6.15 -18.74 3.47
C GLU A 123 6.48 -19.55 4.72
N GLY A 124 5.97 -20.79 4.83
CA GLY A 124 6.33 -21.70 5.91
C GLY A 124 7.83 -22.03 5.95
N ASP A 125 8.47 -22.25 4.79
CA ASP A 125 9.92 -22.49 4.73
C ASP A 125 10.73 -21.23 5.09
N ARG A 126 10.22 -20.02 4.79
CA ARG A 126 10.80 -18.76 5.27
C ARG A 126 10.73 -18.63 6.80
N ILE A 127 9.57 -18.87 7.40
CA ILE A 127 9.39 -18.87 8.87
C ILE A 127 10.34 -19.88 9.51
N LYS A 128 10.38 -21.09 8.95
CA LYS A 128 11.29 -22.17 9.36
C LYS A 128 12.74 -21.73 9.28
N SER A 129 13.21 -21.20 8.16
CA SER A 129 14.60 -20.75 7.96
C SER A 129 15.02 -19.71 9.02
N ASN A 130 14.21 -18.67 9.21
CA ASN A 130 14.49 -17.59 10.16
C ASN A 130 14.55 -18.11 11.62
N CYS A 131 13.61 -18.98 12.02
CA CYS A 131 13.54 -19.49 13.39
C CYS A 131 14.49 -20.68 13.66
N LEU A 132 14.89 -21.46 12.64
CA LEU A 132 15.60 -22.74 12.80
C LEU A 132 16.95 -22.59 13.50
N SER A 133 17.71 -21.54 13.22
CA SER A 133 19.02 -21.30 13.87
C SER A 133 18.87 -21.09 15.37
N ALA A 134 17.80 -20.39 15.79
CA ALA A 134 17.50 -20.15 17.19
C ALA A 134 16.95 -21.40 17.88
N LEU A 135 16.03 -22.10 17.23
CA LEU A 135 15.38 -23.29 17.80
C LEU A 135 16.32 -24.50 17.88
N LYS A 136 17.30 -24.64 16.98
CA LYS A 136 18.39 -25.64 17.13
C LYS A 136 19.20 -25.40 18.40
N GLU A 137 19.51 -24.15 18.72
CA GLU A 137 20.27 -23.80 19.93
C GLU A 137 19.43 -23.95 21.21
N VAL A 138 18.13 -23.63 21.16
CA VAL A 138 17.20 -23.90 22.27
C VAL A 138 17.07 -25.41 22.50
N ALA A 139 16.87 -26.20 21.44
CA ALA A 139 16.79 -27.66 21.52
C ALA A 139 18.08 -28.33 22.01
N ARG A 140 19.26 -27.70 21.79
CA ARG A 140 20.55 -28.12 22.36
C ARG A 140 20.63 -27.91 23.87
N CYS A 141 19.94 -26.89 24.40
CA CYS A 141 19.92 -26.58 25.83
C CYS A 141 18.80 -27.34 26.55
N TRP A 142 17.55 -27.12 26.12
CA TRP A 142 16.34 -27.59 26.81
C TRP A 142 15.74 -28.87 26.23
N GLY A 143 16.38 -29.45 25.21
CA GLY A 143 15.91 -30.66 24.55
C GLY A 143 14.92 -30.41 23.42
N ARG A 144 14.92 -31.36 22.48
CA ARG A 144 14.08 -31.32 21.27
C ARG A 144 12.58 -31.43 21.59
N GLN A 145 12.23 -32.24 22.58
CA GLN A 145 10.85 -32.58 22.91
C GLN A 145 10.11 -31.39 23.53
N VAL A 146 10.74 -30.71 24.49
CA VAL A 146 10.34 -29.39 25.02
C VAL A 146 10.12 -28.40 23.88
N THR A 147 11.11 -28.28 22.98
CA THR A 147 11.06 -27.35 21.83
C THR A 147 9.88 -27.63 20.87
N GLN A 148 9.52 -28.91 20.69
CA GLN A 148 8.41 -29.33 19.84
C GLN A 148 7.05 -29.17 20.53
N HIS A 149 6.96 -29.49 21.83
CA HIS A 149 5.73 -29.44 22.61
C HIS A 149 5.14 -28.03 22.69
N TYR A 150 5.97 -27.03 23.01
CA TYR A 150 5.53 -25.63 23.07
C TYR A 150 5.35 -24.95 21.71
N HIS A 151 5.47 -25.72 20.61
CA HIS A 151 5.28 -25.26 19.24
C HIS A 151 6.04 -23.97 18.88
N TRP A 152 7.18 -23.69 19.52
CA TRP A 152 7.88 -22.41 19.40
C TRP A 152 8.27 -22.04 17.96
N ALA A 153 8.30 -23.01 17.04
CA ALA A 153 8.46 -22.78 15.59
C ALA A 153 7.39 -21.86 14.98
N SER A 154 6.14 -21.90 15.44
CA SER A 154 5.06 -21.03 14.94
C SER A 154 5.15 -19.59 15.46
N ARG A 155 6.06 -19.32 16.41
CA ARG A 155 6.30 -17.98 16.94
C ARG A 155 7.24 -17.20 16.01
N ARG A 156 7.04 -15.89 15.92
CA ARG A 156 7.85 -14.99 15.08
C ARG A 156 9.32 -14.99 15.52
N GLU A 157 10.22 -14.76 14.57
CA GLU A 157 11.67 -14.80 14.74
C GLU A 157 12.20 -14.06 16.00
N LYS A 158 11.66 -12.88 16.31
CA LYS A 158 12.02 -12.11 17.52
C LYS A 158 11.86 -12.92 18.81
N TYR A 159 10.77 -13.67 18.95
CA TYR A 159 10.50 -14.52 20.11
C TYR A 159 11.50 -15.67 20.17
N CYS A 160 11.74 -16.37 19.05
CA CYS A 160 12.74 -17.44 18.95
C CYS A 160 14.17 -16.94 19.28
N ASN A 161 14.53 -15.72 18.85
CA ASN A 161 15.81 -15.10 19.17
C ASN A 161 15.94 -14.76 20.67
N GLN A 162 14.86 -14.32 21.33
CA GLN A 162 14.81 -14.08 22.77
C GLN A 162 14.86 -15.36 23.59
N LEU A 163 14.16 -16.41 23.13
CA LEU A 163 14.15 -17.76 23.66
C LEU A 163 15.56 -18.37 23.63
N ARG A 164 16.27 -18.26 22.49
CA ARG A 164 17.70 -18.60 22.37
C ARG A 164 18.57 -17.86 23.40
N ALA A 165 18.33 -16.57 23.60
CA ALA A 165 19.11 -15.78 24.55
C ALA A 165 18.83 -16.21 26.01
N ALA A 166 17.59 -16.56 26.35
CA ALA A 166 17.23 -17.11 27.66
C ALA A 166 17.83 -18.51 27.88
N ALA A 167 17.70 -19.41 26.90
CA ALA A 167 18.30 -20.75 26.95
C ALA A 167 19.84 -20.73 27.07
N ARG A 168 20.51 -19.75 26.48
CA ARG A 168 21.97 -19.55 26.68
C ARG A 168 22.35 -19.06 28.08
N LYS A 169 21.42 -18.46 28.83
CA LYS A 169 21.65 -18.00 30.21
C LYS A 169 21.27 -19.05 31.24
N VAL A 170 20.19 -19.79 31.01
CA VAL A 170 19.74 -20.89 31.87
C VAL A 170 19.68 -22.16 31.01
N PRO A 171 20.81 -22.86 30.78
CA PRO A 171 20.89 -23.91 29.77
C PRO A 171 20.24 -25.25 30.17
N GLN A 172 20.01 -25.50 31.46
CA GLN A 172 19.30 -26.69 31.93
C GLN A 172 17.80 -26.42 32.02
N TRP A 173 16.97 -27.31 31.48
CA TRP A 173 15.51 -27.14 31.46
C TRP A 173 14.92 -27.05 32.87
N ASP A 174 15.34 -27.91 33.82
CA ASP A 174 14.75 -27.96 35.17
C ASP A 174 14.93 -26.62 35.93
N ASN A 175 16.06 -25.95 35.69
CA ASN A 175 16.32 -24.60 36.16
C ASN A 175 15.49 -23.55 35.40
N ALA A 176 15.37 -23.70 34.08
CA ALA A 176 14.60 -22.78 33.24
C ALA A 176 13.10 -22.81 33.56
N VAL A 177 12.51 -24.00 33.70
CA VAL A 177 11.09 -24.18 34.01
C VAL A 177 10.77 -23.67 35.42
N THR A 178 11.67 -23.83 36.39
CA THR A 178 11.52 -23.24 37.74
C THR A 178 11.44 -21.71 37.68
N GLY A 179 12.35 -21.05 36.94
CA GLY A 179 12.33 -19.60 36.75
C GLY A 179 11.12 -19.11 35.93
N LEU A 180 10.70 -19.87 34.92
CA LEU A 180 9.51 -19.55 34.11
C LEU A 180 8.23 -19.67 34.92
N ASN A 181 8.06 -20.75 35.69
CA ASN A 181 6.90 -20.98 36.55
C ASN A 181 6.75 -19.86 37.57
N TRP A 182 7.84 -19.38 38.16
CA TRP A 182 7.80 -18.24 39.06
C TRP A 182 7.31 -16.96 38.35
N SER A 183 7.81 -16.67 37.13
CA SER A 183 7.34 -15.52 36.34
C SER A 183 5.85 -15.63 35.96
N ILE A 184 5.39 -16.83 35.61
CA ILE A 184 4.00 -17.13 35.26
C ILE A 184 3.10 -17.00 36.50
N LEU A 185 3.53 -17.52 37.66
CA LEU A 185 2.82 -17.41 38.94
C LEU A 185 2.66 -15.95 39.37
N GLN A 186 3.75 -15.17 39.33
CA GLN A 186 3.76 -13.72 39.58
C GLN A 186 3.00 -12.89 38.53
N ARG A 187 2.59 -13.52 37.43
CA ARG A 187 1.68 -12.95 36.44
C ARG A 187 0.22 -13.37 36.69
N SER A 188 -0.06 -14.58 37.16
CA SER A 188 -1.42 -14.99 37.56
C SER A 188 -1.92 -14.30 38.83
N GLU A 189 -1.04 -13.97 39.78
CA GLU A 189 -1.42 -13.35 41.05
C GLU A 189 -1.66 -11.84 40.96
N ASN A 190 -1.29 -11.19 39.86
CA ASN A 190 -1.29 -9.74 39.72
C ASN A 190 -2.33 -9.27 38.71
N VAL A 191 -3.46 -8.77 39.21
CA VAL A 191 -4.61 -8.26 38.42
C VAL A 191 -4.21 -7.17 37.39
N ARG A 192 -3.08 -6.46 37.59
CA ARG A 192 -2.56 -5.47 36.63
C ARG A 192 -1.63 -6.06 35.56
N ARG A 193 -1.49 -7.37 35.48
CA ARG A 193 -0.70 -8.09 34.47
C ARG A 193 -1.59 -9.01 33.66
N ARG A 194 -1.20 -9.24 32.40
CA ARG A 194 -1.95 -10.09 31.47
C ARG A 194 -2.14 -11.49 32.02
N PRO A 195 -3.36 -12.06 32.01
CA PRO A 195 -3.60 -13.40 32.54
C PRO A 195 -2.75 -14.47 31.85
N VAL A 196 -2.64 -15.63 32.50
CA VAL A 196 -1.96 -16.81 31.93
C VAL A 196 -2.82 -17.34 30.79
N LYS A 197 -2.21 -17.53 29.61
CA LYS A 197 -2.95 -17.90 28.41
C LYS A 197 -3.45 -19.35 28.47
N ALA A 198 -4.70 -19.53 28.08
CA ALA A 198 -5.29 -20.78 27.62
C ALA A 198 -4.57 -21.30 26.36
N SER A 199 -3.35 -21.81 26.52
CA SER A 199 -2.58 -22.42 25.41
C SER A 199 -1.47 -23.34 25.94
N VAL A 200 -1.05 -24.29 25.11
CA VAL A 200 0.12 -25.16 25.36
C VAL A 200 1.40 -24.37 25.68
N ASN A 201 1.58 -23.18 25.10
CA ASN A 201 2.75 -22.32 25.36
C ASN A 201 2.36 -21.00 26.06
N PRO A 202 2.24 -20.98 27.40
CA PRO A 202 1.87 -19.79 28.17
C PRO A 202 2.99 -18.75 28.27
N ILE A 203 4.21 -19.08 27.84
CA ILE A 203 5.43 -18.27 28.02
C ILE A 203 5.38 -17.00 27.18
N GLU A 204 5.37 -15.84 27.84
CA GLU A 204 5.42 -14.55 27.17
C GLU A 204 6.84 -13.98 27.06
N GLN A 205 7.01 -12.96 26.21
CA GLN A 205 8.30 -12.26 26.05
C GLN A 205 8.87 -11.78 27.40
N GLN A 206 8.01 -11.30 28.31
CA GLN A 206 8.41 -10.86 29.65
C GLN A 206 8.99 -11.99 30.51
N ASP A 207 8.50 -13.23 30.37
CA ASP A 207 8.96 -14.37 31.16
C ASP A 207 10.36 -14.81 30.67
N LEU A 208 10.60 -14.70 29.35
CA LEU A 208 11.92 -14.87 28.74
C LEU A 208 12.89 -13.73 29.06
N GLU A 209 12.40 -12.55 29.42
CA GLU A 209 13.22 -11.42 29.87
C GLU A 209 13.60 -11.58 31.34
N TYR A 210 12.64 -11.94 32.20
CA TYR A 210 12.89 -12.35 33.58
C TYR A 210 13.92 -13.47 33.66
N LEU A 211 13.76 -14.54 32.85
CA LEU A 211 14.66 -15.69 32.88
C LEU A 211 16.11 -15.36 32.49
N LYS A 212 16.37 -14.33 31.68
CA LYS A 212 17.74 -13.86 31.37
C LYS A 212 18.43 -13.20 32.56
N THR A 213 17.65 -12.64 33.49
CA THR A 213 18.11 -12.01 34.73
C THR A 213 17.99 -12.92 35.95
N TRP A 214 17.39 -14.10 35.80
CA TRP A 214 17.20 -15.06 36.87
C TRP A 214 18.55 -15.61 37.36
N SER A 215 18.67 -15.79 38.67
CA SER A 215 19.82 -16.42 39.31
C SER A 215 19.31 -17.49 40.28
N GLN A 216 20.05 -18.59 40.41
CA GLN A 216 19.72 -19.72 41.28
C GLN A 216 19.68 -19.38 42.80
N ARG A 217 19.86 -18.11 43.18
CA ARG A 217 19.75 -17.61 44.56
C ARG A 217 18.38 -16.97 44.88
N ALA A 218 17.40 -17.15 44.00
CA ALA A 218 16.00 -16.83 44.32
C ALA A 218 15.46 -17.75 45.45
N PRO A 219 14.44 -17.36 46.24
CA PRO A 219 14.20 -17.91 47.59
C PRO A 219 13.75 -19.38 47.71
N PHE A 220 13.69 -20.13 46.61
CA PHE A 220 13.21 -21.52 46.59
C PHE A 220 14.21 -22.40 45.83
N GLU A 221 14.94 -23.23 46.58
CA GLU A 221 15.84 -24.26 46.02
C GLU A 221 15.07 -25.49 45.48
N ASN A 222 13.73 -25.51 45.58
CA ASN A 222 12.86 -26.61 45.20
C ASN A 222 11.78 -26.18 44.18
N PRO A 223 11.28 -27.11 43.33
CA PRO A 223 10.12 -26.86 42.48
C PRO A 223 8.89 -26.41 43.28
N LEU A 224 8.02 -25.61 42.66
CA LEU A 224 6.74 -25.22 43.25
C LEU A 224 5.93 -26.47 43.64
N PRO A 225 5.53 -26.65 44.91
CA PRO A 225 4.70 -27.78 45.31
C PRO A 225 3.34 -27.73 44.62
N ILE A 226 2.83 -28.90 44.19
CA ILE A 226 1.53 -29.05 43.50
C ILE A 226 0.39 -28.38 44.29
N ASN A 227 0.48 -28.39 45.62
CA ASN A 227 -0.51 -27.83 46.55
C ASN A 227 -0.54 -26.28 46.60
N HIS A 228 0.37 -25.58 45.89
CA HIS A 228 0.40 -24.11 45.79
C HIS A 228 0.03 -23.60 44.39
N THR A 229 -0.58 -24.44 43.55
CA THR A 229 -0.99 -24.04 42.20
C THR A 229 -2.27 -23.17 42.26
N PRO A 230 -2.30 -21.96 41.66
CA PRO A 230 -3.50 -21.12 41.66
C PRO A 230 -4.71 -21.78 41.00
N HIS A 231 -5.91 -21.44 41.48
CA HIS A 231 -7.15 -21.97 40.93
C HIS A 231 -7.27 -21.70 39.41
N GLY A 232 -7.42 -22.76 38.62
CA GLY A 232 -7.46 -22.70 37.16
C GLY A 232 -6.13 -23.01 36.45
N LEU A 233 -5.02 -23.19 37.18
CA LEU A 233 -3.72 -23.58 36.62
C LEU A 233 -3.31 -25.00 37.04
N GLY A 234 -2.36 -25.58 36.31
CA GLY A 234 -1.77 -26.89 36.57
C GLY A 234 -0.40 -27.04 35.91
N PHE A 235 0.30 -28.14 36.15
CA PHE A 235 1.58 -28.43 35.50
C PHE A 235 1.40 -29.33 34.27
N ASP A 236 2.12 -29.02 33.20
CA ASP A 236 2.18 -29.87 32.02
C ASP A 236 3.21 -31.01 32.16
N ARG A 237 3.36 -31.80 31.09
CA ARG A 237 4.28 -32.95 31.01
C ARG A 237 5.79 -32.63 31.04
N PHE A 238 6.17 -31.35 31.03
CA PHE A 238 7.55 -30.90 31.21
C PHE A 238 7.71 -30.01 32.46
N GLY A 239 6.68 -29.96 33.31
CA GLY A 239 6.68 -29.24 34.58
C GLY A 239 6.41 -27.74 34.46
N LEU A 240 5.93 -27.24 33.32
CA LEU A 240 5.59 -25.82 33.15
C LEU A 240 4.16 -25.54 33.65
N LEU A 241 3.98 -24.40 34.30
CA LEU A 241 2.68 -23.91 34.78
C LEU A 241 1.83 -23.41 33.61
N VAL A 242 0.74 -24.10 33.33
CA VAL A 242 -0.20 -23.90 32.22
C VAL A 242 -1.65 -23.73 32.73
N HIS A 243 -2.57 -23.29 31.88
CA HIS A 243 -4.00 -23.32 32.20
C HIS A 243 -4.51 -24.78 32.32
N LYS A 244 -5.47 -25.04 33.21
CA LYS A 244 -5.90 -26.39 33.63
C LYS A 244 -6.26 -27.35 32.49
N GLU A 245 -6.75 -26.85 31.36
CA GLU A 245 -7.11 -27.67 30.19
C GLU A 245 -5.90 -28.23 29.42
N PHE A 246 -4.69 -27.70 29.67
CA PHE A 246 -3.42 -28.17 29.10
C PHE A 246 -2.53 -28.85 30.14
N ALA A 247 -2.94 -28.87 31.41
CA ALA A 247 -2.22 -29.55 32.48
C ALA A 247 -2.38 -31.07 32.38
N LEU A 248 -1.43 -31.82 32.95
CA LEU A 248 -1.64 -33.26 33.17
C LEU A 248 -2.65 -33.48 34.29
N ILE A 249 -3.65 -34.33 34.05
CA ILE A 249 -4.48 -34.90 35.10
C ILE A 249 -3.61 -35.91 35.87
N LEU A 250 -2.99 -35.45 36.95
CA LEU A 250 -2.33 -36.35 37.90
C LEU A 250 -3.41 -37.06 38.73
N PRO A 251 -3.35 -38.40 38.89
CA PRO A 251 -4.15 -39.09 39.89
C PRO A 251 -3.82 -38.52 41.27
N GLN A 252 -4.83 -38.25 42.09
CA GLN A 252 -4.59 -37.94 43.50
C GLN A 252 -3.96 -39.17 44.17
N VAL A 253 -2.70 -39.04 44.59
CA VAL A 253 -2.02 -40.03 45.41
C VAL A 253 -2.13 -39.58 46.86
N ASP A 254 -3.09 -40.15 47.57
CA ASP A 254 -3.11 -40.08 49.03
C ASP A 254 -1.88 -40.81 49.60
N GLY A 255 -1.14 -40.13 50.49
CA GLY A 255 -0.16 -40.76 51.36
C GLY A 255 1.31 -40.54 51.00
N ALA A 256 1.96 -39.74 51.85
CA ALA A 256 3.39 -39.59 52.09
C ALA A 256 4.36 -40.62 51.43
N GLY A 257 5.18 -40.15 50.49
CA GLY A 257 6.35 -40.88 49.99
C GLY A 257 7.19 -40.07 49.00
N SER A 258 8.41 -39.68 49.38
CA SER A 258 9.35 -39.00 48.47
C SER A 258 9.88 -39.98 47.41
N ILE A 259 9.66 -39.68 46.13
CA ILE A 259 10.34 -40.34 45.00
C ILE A 259 10.78 -39.27 44.00
N GLY A 260 12.08 -39.19 43.74
CA GLY A 260 12.64 -38.37 42.67
C GLY A 260 12.47 -39.04 41.31
N LEU A 261 12.11 -38.28 40.27
CA LEU A 261 11.87 -38.81 38.93
C LEU A 261 13.05 -38.60 37.99
N SER A 262 13.79 -39.69 37.74
CA SER A 262 14.68 -39.84 36.59
C SER A 262 14.31 -41.09 35.79
N ALA A 263 13.69 -40.93 34.62
CA ALA A 263 13.56 -41.91 33.54
C ALA A 263 12.96 -41.17 32.32
N SER A 264 13.65 -41.06 31.18
CA SER A 264 13.83 -42.10 30.14
C SER A 264 12.55 -42.37 29.34
N LEU A 265 12.64 -42.18 28.03
CA LEU A 265 11.57 -42.45 27.07
C LEU A 265 11.49 -43.92 26.70
N GLU A 266 10.27 -44.43 26.55
CA GLU A 266 9.73 -45.10 25.34
C GLU A 266 8.30 -45.61 25.67
N GLY A 267 7.39 -45.70 24.68
CA GLY A 267 6.06 -46.30 24.92
C GLY A 267 4.88 -45.70 24.16
N HIS A 268 4.44 -46.46 23.16
CA HIS A 268 3.29 -46.32 22.26
C HIS A 268 1.87 -45.98 22.79
N PHE A 269 1.10 -45.35 21.89
CA PHE A 269 -0.32 -45.55 21.51
C PHE A 269 -1.53 -45.14 22.40
N ASP A 270 -2.37 -44.34 21.72
CA ASP A 270 -3.85 -44.41 21.59
C ASP A 270 -4.87 -43.73 22.53
N THR A 271 -6.00 -43.50 21.87
CA THR A 271 -7.19 -42.66 22.08
C THR A 271 -8.16 -43.01 23.22
N SER A 272 -8.99 -41.99 23.57
CA SER A 272 -10.37 -41.96 24.16
C SER A 272 -10.44 -41.01 25.38
N ILE A 273 -11.15 -39.87 25.37
CA ILE A 273 -12.61 -39.53 25.26
C ILE A 273 -13.34 -39.48 26.62
N SER A 274 -14.23 -38.47 26.75
CA SER A 274 -15.31 -38.26 27.75
C SER A 274 -15.01 -37.55 29.09
N ILE A 275 -15.20 -36.22 29.07
CA ILE A 275 -16.36 -35.52 29.67
C ILE A 275 -16.92 -36.07 30.99
N HIS A 276 -16.84 -35.29 32.08
CA HIS A 276 -18.05 -34.83 32.79
C HIS A 276 -17.83 -33.60 33.69
N LEU A 277 -18.73 -32.61 33.54
CA LEU A 277 -19.13 -31.62 34.55
C LEU A 277 -19.86 -32.33 35.72
N PRO A 278 -20.02 -31.74 36.94
CA PRO A 278 -20.71 -30.44 37.06
C PRO A 278 -20.41 -29.54 38.30
N GLU A 279 -21.07 -28.38 38.32
CA GLU A 279 -21.83 -27.71 39.43
C GLU A 279 -21.20 -27.52 40.84
N ALA A 280 -21.55 -26.51 41.65
CA ALA A 280 -22.26 -25.22 41.47
C ALA A 280 -22.12 -24.39 42.78
N GLU A 281 -22.90 -23.31 42.90
CA GLU A 281 -23.23 -22.54 44.13
C GLU A 281 -22.11 -21.59 44.64
N GLU A 282 -22.29 -20.25 44.56
CA GLU A 282 -23.16 -19.35 45.36
C GLU A 282 -22.50 -18.99 46.73
N LEU A 283 -22.61 -17.79 47.33
CA LEU A 283 -23.47 -16.62 47.12
C LEU A 283 -22.83 -15.35 47.79
N GLU A 284 -23.25 -14.14 47.40
CA GLU A 284 -23.44 -12.92 48.25
C GLU A 284 -22.29 -12.27 49.10
N THR A 285 -22.28 -10.98 49.48
CA THR A 285 -22.79 -9.68 48.92
C THR A 285 -22.17 -8.47 49.66
N SER A 286 -22.25 -7.27 49.04
CA SER A 286 -22.36 -5.94 49.71
C SER A 286 -21.07 -5.34 50.36
N ASN A 287 -20.89 -4.02 50.59
CA ASN A 287 -21.45 -2.78 50.01
C ASN A 287 -20.64 -1.54 50.48
N GLN A 288 -20.72 -0.40 49.76
CA GLN A 288 -20.61 1.01 50.27
C GLN A 288 -19.25 1.50 50.89
N THR A 289 -18.85 2.80 50.96
CA THR A 289 -19.25 4.09 50.32
C THR A 289 -18.19 5.22 50.49
N SER A 290 -17.94 6.00 49.42
CA SER A 290 -17.81 7.49 49.38
C SER A 290 -16.58 8.30 49.92
N ARG A 291 -16.34 9.42 49.19
CA ARG A 291 -15.91 10.80 49.58
C ARG A 291 -14.45 11.30 49.39
N ASP A 292 -14.34 12.30 48.50
CA ASP A 292 -13.29 13.35 48.35
C ASP A 292 -13.48 14.49 49.40
N PRO A 293 -12.92 15.75 49.29
CA PRO A 293 -11.93 16.35 48.35
C PRO A 293 -10.87 17.29 48.99
N ILE A 294 -10.07 18.05 48.19
CA ILE A 294 -9.94 19.56 48.23
C ILE A 294 -8.81 20.12 47.32
N SER A 295 -9.11 21.28 46.69
CA SER A 295 -8.36 22.40 46.02
C SER A 295 -6.83 22.62 46.19
N ALA A 296 -6.12 23.53 45.47
CA ALA A 296 -6.21 24.24 44.16
C ALA A 296 -4.98 25.21 43.95
N VAL A 297 -4.88 25.89 42.77
CA VAL A 297 -4.54 27.34 42.50
C VAL A 297 -3.39 27.68 41.48
N ILE A 298 -3.78 28.24 40.31
CA ILE A 298 -3.34 29.48 39.55
C ILE A 298 -1.82 29.90 39.55
N THR A 299 -1.10 30.28 38.46
CA THR A 299 -1.15 31.58 37.68
C THR A 299 -0.15 31.66 36.47
N GLU A 300 -0.36 32.60 35.52
CA GLU A 300 0.50 33.05 34.36
C GLU A 300 0.29 34.60 34.14
N PRO A 301 0.82 35.36 33.12
CA PRO A 301 2.05 35.23 32.28
C PRO A 301 3.08 36.43 32.31
N PRO A 302 3.04 37.58 31.54
CA PRO A 302 3.42 37.78 30.11
C PRO A 302 4.38 38.98 29.71
N ASN A 303 4.83 38.99 28.43
CA ASN A 303 4.78 40.12 27.42
C ASN A 303 6.03 40.94 26.88
N MET A 304 5.90 41.38 25.60
CA MET A 304 6.54 42.53 24.87
C MET A 304 8.05 42.51 24.44
N SER A 305 8.55 43.14 23.35
CA SER A 305 8.01 43.96 22.22
C SER A 305 8.99 44.06 20.98
N SER A 306 8.79 45.01 20.03
CA SER A 306 9.38 45.02 18.65
C SER A 306 9.76 46.42 18.07
N ARG A 307 10.62 46.52 17.00
CA ARG A 307 10.83 47.68 16.04
C ARG A 307 12.10 47.49 15.12
N ARG A 308 12.47 48.35 14.12
CA ARG A 308 11.87 48.73 12.79
C ARG A 308 12.86 49.63 11.95
N ARG A 309 12.85 49.56 10.59
CA ARG A 309 13.41 50.54 9.55
C ARG A 309 14.96 50.61 9.39
N ARG A 310 15.59 51.14 8.29
CA ARG A 310 15.17 51.85 7.03
C ARG A 310 16.17 51.63 5.84
N SER A 311 15.90 52.26 4.68
CA SER A 311 16.56 52.15 3.36
C SER A 311 17.33 53.40 2.88
N SER A 312 18.16 53.28 1.83
CA SER A 312 18.62 54.39 0.93
C SER A 312 19.10 53.89 -0.45
N LEU A 313 19.06 54.74 -1.48
CA LEU A 313 19.29 54.44 -2.91
C LEU A 313 19.75 55.71 -3.67
N SER A 314 20.74 55.63 -4.58
CA SER A 314 21.12 56.59 -5.68
C SER A 314 22.57 56.34 -6.18
N ASP A 315 23.03 56.62 -7.42
CA ASP A 315 22.39 56.69 -8.77
C ASP A 315 23.47 56.80 -9.92
N ILE A 316 23.05 56.69 -11.20
CA ILE A 316 23.66 57.23 -12.47
C ILE A 316 24.80 56.49 -13.27
N ALA A 317 24.39 55.88 -14.40
CA ALA A 317 24.93 55.89 -15.81
C ALA A 317 26.39 55.40 -16.18
N GLN A 318 26.75 54.92 -17.40
CA GLN A 318 26.24 55.00 -18.80
C GLN A 318 26.57 53.71 -19.66
N PRO A 319 26.19 53.58 -20.97
CA PRO A 319 25.82 52.28 -21.60
C PRO A 319 26.81 51.62 -22.60
N LYS A 320 26.59 50.31 -22.94
CA LYS A 320 26.98 49.66 -24.23
C LYS A 320 26.39 48.24 -24.47
N ARG A 321 25.78 48.07 -25.66
CA ARG A 321 25.41 46.82 -26.41
C ARG A 321 24.43 45.80 -25.78
N PRO A 322 23.50 45.21 -26.58
CA PRO A 322 22.52 44.24 -26.08
C PRO A 322 23.10 42.81 -26.00
N ARG A 323 23.09 42.23 -24.80
CA ARG A 323 23.14 40.78 -24.59
C ARG A 323 21.71 40.27 -24.39
N ILE A 324 21.31 39.25 -25.14
CA ILE A 324 20.06 38.53 -24.93
C ILE A 324 20.39 37.35 -24.00
N ASP A 325 20.53 37.63 -22.70
CA ASP A 325 20.81 36.64 -21.65
C ASP A 325 20.33 37.15 -20.27
N THR A 326 19.03 37.10 -19.99
CA THR A 326 18.47 37.12 -18.62
C THR A 326 17.05 36.55 -18.63
N PRO A 327 16.64 35.67 -17.69
CA PRO A 327 15.25 35.22 -17.59
C PRO A 327 14.32 36.39 -17.20
N LEU A 328 13.22 36.57 -17.93
CA LEU A 328 12.20 37.56 -17.60
C LEU A 328 11.44 37.14 -16.32
N VAL A 329 11.73 37.81 -15.21
CA VAL A 329 10.92 37.74 -13.99
C VAL A 329 9.62 38.51 -14.22
N PHE A 330 8.54 37.80 -14.52
CA PHE A 330 7.21 38.40 -14.68
C PHE A 330 6.56 38.62 -13.31
N THR A 331 6.53 39.87 -12.85
CA THR A 331 5.63 40.32 -11.78
C THR A 331 4.39 40.98 -12.38
N GLY A 332 3.42 40.16 -12.80
CA GLY A 332 2.08 40.59 -13.23
C GLY A 332 1.11 40.68 -12.06
N ARG A 333 0.12 41.57 -12.14
CA ARG A 333 -0.94 41.77 -11.13
C ARG A 333 -2.28 41.45 -11.81
N PRO A 334 -3.21 40.71 -11.18
CA PRO A 334 -4.24 40.01 -11.95
C PRO A 334 -5.21 40.95 -12.66
N GLY A 335 -5.24 40.88 -13.98
CA GLY A 335 -6.34 41.36 -14.82
C GLY A 335 -7.10 40.17 -15.37
N ALA A 336 -8.44 40.20 -15.33
CA ALA A 336 -9.29 39.08 -15.72
C ALA A 336 -9.19 38.74 -17.23
N SER A 337 -8.20 37.90 -17.57
CA SER A 337 -7.96 37.26 -18.88
C SER A 337 -6.73 36.33 -18.85
N GLU A 338 -5.83 36.46 -17.88
CA GLU A 338 -4.43 35.94 -17.94
C GLU A 338 -4.27 34.42 -17.70
N ASP A 339 -5.31 33.71 -17.25
CA ASP A 339 -5.19 32.32 -16.76
C ASP A 339 -5.27 31.23 -17.85
N ARG A 340 -5.77 31.54 -19.06
CA ARG A 340 -5.85 30.54 -20.15
C ARG A 340 -4.49 30.41 -20.87
N PRO A 341 -3.93 29.20 -21.03
CA PRO A 341 -2.73 29.00 -21.84
C PRO A 341 -3.00 29.31 -23.32
N ALA A 342 -2.12 30.07 -23.96
CA ALA A 342 -2.17 30.33 -25.40
C ALA A 342 -1.49 29.21 -26.21
N GLN A 343 -2.06 28.88 -27.37
CA GLN A 343 -1.48 27.96 -28.34
C GLN A 343 -0.55 28.73 -29.32
N ASP A 344 0.73 28.79 -29.00
CA ASP A 344 1.70 29.56 -29.81
C ASP A 344 2.27 28.71 -30.97
N HIS A 345 1.62 28.73 -32.13
CA HIS A 345 1.99 27.91 -33.29
C HIS A 345 3.45 28.14 -33.73
N THR A 346 3.89 29.39 -33.89
CA THR A 346 5.21 29.71 -34.46
C THR A 346 6.38 29.29 -33.56
N PRO A 347 6.40 29.56 -32.23
CA PRO A 347 7.39 28.99 -31.31
C PRO A 347 7.37 27.46 -31.28
N ASN A 348 6.18 26.84 -31.29
CA ASN A 348 6.04 25.39 -31.29
C ASN A 348 6.65 24.77 -32.56
N ASP A 349 6.40 25.36 -33.74
CA ASP A 349 6.98 24.93 -35.02
C ASP A 349 8.49 25.19 -35.10
N ALA A 350 9.00 26.23 -34.44
CA ALA A 350 10.45 26.45 -34.34
C ALA A 350 11.10 25.37 -33.45
N TYR A 351 10.48 25.03 -32.31
CA TYR A 351 10.96 23.98 -31.42
C TYR A 351 10.93 22.60 -32.08
N ARG A 352 9.81 22.24 -32.73
CA ARG A 352 9.68 20.98 -33.51
C ARG A 352 10.76 20.87 -34.58
N ARG A 353 10.96 21.92 -35.40
CA ARG A 353 11.99 21.93 -36.45
C ARG A 353 13.41 21.83 -35.89
N ARG A 354 13.67 22.46 -34.74
CA ARG A 354 14.94 22.32 -34.04
C ARG A 354 15.21 20.87 -33.64
N VAL A 355 14.24 20.22 -32.98
CA VAL A 355 14.37 18.81 -32.58
C VAL A 355 14.53 17.89 -33.79
N LEU A 356 13.80 18.14 -34.87
CA LEU A 356 13.95 17.39 -36.11
C LEU A 356 15.37 17.52 -36.70
N ALA A 357 15.94 18.72 -36.72
CA ALA A 357 17.31 18.94 -37.17
C ALA A 357 18.36 18.30 -36.24
N GLU A 358 18.11 18.28 -34.92
CA GLU A 358 18.95 17.58 -33.94
C GLU A 358 18.90 16.05 -34.15
N LEU A 359 17.72 15.48 -34.45
CA LEU A 359 17.55 14.06 -34.82
C LEU A 359 18.23 13.69 -36.15
N GLU A 360 18.29 14.61 -37.12
CA GLU A 360 18.97 14.40 -38.40
C GLU A 360 20.50 14.46 -38.30
N GLN A 361 21.02 15.10 -37.26
CA GLN A 361 22.46 15.17 -36.95
C GLN A 361 22.91 14.07 -35.97
N ALA A 362 21.96 13.42 -35.28
CA ALA A 362 22.25 12.37 -34.31
C ALA A 362 22.81 11.11 -34.98
N THR A 363 23.86 10.56 -34.37
CA THR A 363 24.47 9.28 -34.77
C THR A 363 24.32 8.27 -33.62
N PRO A 364 23.09 7.78 -33.33
CA PRO A 364 22.85 6.84 -32.26
C PRO A 364 23.59 5.52 -32.51
N LEU A 365 23.89 4.78 -31.43
CA LEU A 365 24.56 3.48 -31.53
C LEU A 365 23.65 2.48 -32.28
N PRO A 366 24.14 1.76 -33.31
CA PRO A 366 23.33 0.77 -34.02
C PRO A 366 22.80 -0.34 -33.10
N GLY A 367 21.53 -0.69 -33.26
CA GLY A 367 20.83 -1.66 -32.42
C GLY A 367 20.48 -1.15 -31.01
N SER A 368 20.53 0.17 -30.75
CA SER A 368 20.19 0.76 -29.45
C SER A 368 18.73 1.21 -29.35
N HIS A 369 18.26 1.40 -28.11
CA HIS A 369 16.95 2.04 -27.84
C HIS A 369 16.86 3.44 -28.45
N GLY A 370 17.97 4.19 -28.40
CA GLY A 370 18.11 5.51 -28.99
C GLY A 370 17.94 5.51 -30.51
N GLU A 371 18.53 4.54 -31.21
CA GLU A 371 18.36 4.43 -32.67
C GLU A 371 16.90 4.20 -33.07
N VAL A 372 16.26 3.18 -32.47
CA VAL A 372 14.86 2.83 -32.75
C VAL A 372 13.93 4.01 -32.44
N THR A 373 14.11 4.62 -31.27
CA THR A 373 13.29 5.75 -30.81
C THR A 373 13.49 6.98 -31.69
N ASN A 374 14.74 7.36 -31.98
CA ASN A 374 15.04 8.55 -32.78
C ASN A 374 14.55 8.40 -34.23
N HIS A 375 14.66 7.20 -34.82
CA HIS A 375 14.12 6.92 -36.15
C HIS A 375 12.60 7.13 -36.20
N LEU A 376 11.86 6.54 -35.26
CA LEU A 376 10.41 6.68 -35.17
C LEU A 376 9.97 8.12 -34.92
N LEU A 377 10.61 8.83 -33.96
CA LEU A 377 10.28 10.23 -33.70
C LEU A 377 10.60 11.13 -34.91
N ARG A 378 11.65 10.86 -35.68
CA ARG A 378 11.94 11.61 -36.91
C ARG A 378 10.79 11.51 -37.90
N GLU A 379 10.28 10.30 -38.18
CA GLU A 379 9.15 10.12 -39.07
C GLU A 379 7.85 10.78 -38.57
N LEU A 380 7.59 10.70 -37.26
CA LEU A 380 6.41 11.31 -36.65
C LEU A 380 6.49 12.84 -36.65
N LEU A 381 7.63 13.44 -36.29
CA LEU A 381 7.79 14.89 -36.20
C LEU A 381 7.74 15.59 -37.58
N VAL A 382 8.03 14.87 -38.67
CA VAL A 382 7.78 15.35 -40.05
C VAL A 382 6.27 15.45 -40.34
N LYS A 383 5.47 14.50 -39.85
CA LYS A 383 4.02 14.39 -40.14
C LYS A 383 3.14 15.15 -39.15
N VAL A 384 3.60 15.38 -37.93
CA VAL A 384 2.81 15.91 -36.81
C VAL A 384 2.34 17.36 -37.04
N GLN A 385 1.12 17.66 -36.61
CA GLN A 385 0.45 18.96 -36.82
C GLN A 385 -0.02 19.59 -35.49
N HIS A 386 -0.34 20.88 -35.49
CA HIS A 386 -1.02 21.49 -34.35
C HIS A 386 -2.43 20.91 -34.19
N PRO A 387 -2.94 20.69 -32.97
CA PRO A 387 -4.32 20.26 -32.76
C PRO A 387 -5.32 21.31 -33.23
N ASN A 388 -6.47 20.86 -33.74
CA ASN A 388 -7.64 21.71 -33.84
C ASN A 388 -8.20 22.03 -32.45
N THR A 389 -8.24 23.31 -32.11
CA THR A 389 -8.78 23.84 -30.84
C THR A 389 -10.15 24.51 -30.99
N GLY A 390 -10.70 24.59 -32.20
CA GLY A 390 -11.98 25.24 -32.49
C GLY A 390 -13.04 24.28 -33.05
N SER A 391 -14.21 24.22 -32.40
CA SER A 391 -15.34 23.38 -32.83
C SER A 391 -15.86 23.71 -34.24
N SER A 392 -15.67 24.94 -34.71
CA SER A 392 -16.02 25.38 -36.08
C SER A 392 -15.16 24.78 -37.19
N ARG A 393 -14.04 24.10 -36.85
CA ARG A 393 -13.12 23.47 -37.80
C ARG A 393 -13.16 21.94 -37.75
N GLY A 394 -14.16 21.37 -37.08
CA GLY A 394 -14.33 19.94 -36.85
C GLY A 394 -14.16 19.57 -35.38
N ALA A 395 -13.94 18.28 -35.10
CA ALA A 395 -13.72 17.78 -33.74
C ALA A 395 -12.56 18.52 -33.06
N VAL A 396 -12.73 18.86 -31.79
CA VAL A 396 -11.69 19.50 -30.97
C VAL A 396 -10.71 18.43 -30.50
N GLU A 397 -9.43 18.61 -30.82
CA GLU A 397 -8.36 17.64 -30.60
C GLU A 397 -7.52 17.95 -29.35
N ALA A 398 -7.62 19.17 -28.83
CA ALA A 398 -7.07 19.62 -27.55
C ALA A 398 -7.88 20.80 -27.02
N PHE A 399 -8.01 20.90 -25.69
CA PHE A 399 -8.69 22.00 -25.02
C PHE A 399 -7.69 22.85 -24.25
N PHE A 400 -7.66 24.16 -24.47
CA PHE A 400 -6.83 25.10 -23.72
C PHE A 400 -7.72 25.89 -22.76
N CYS A 401 -7.65 25.58 -21.47
CA CYS A 401 -8.68 25.93 -20.48
C CYS A 401 -8.12 26.78 -19.33
N THR A 402 -8.99 27.55 -18.69
CA THR A 402 -8.74 28.02 -17.31
C THR A 402 -8.81 26.83 -16.33
N GLY A 403 -8.44 27.04 -15.06
CA GLY A 403 -8.57 26.02 -14.02
C GLY A 403 -10.02 25.55 -13.84
N ASP A 404 -10.97 26.49 -13.74
CA ASP A 404 -12.38 26.19 -13.50
C ASP A 404 -13.04 25.46 -14.69
N GLU A 405 -12.71 25.87 -15.93
CA GLU A 405 -13.17 25.16 -17.13
C GLU A 405 -12.64 23.73 -17.17
N ALA A 406 -11.34 23.53 -16.88
CA ALA A 406 -10.75 22.20 -16.86
C ALA A 406 -11.37 21.33 -15.75
N ALA A 407 -11.66 21.90 -14.57
CA ALA A 407 -12.33 21.19 -13.48
C ALA A 407 -13.73 20.73 -13.91
N HIS A 408 -14.51 21.64 -14.51
CA HIS A 408 -15.83 21.32 -15.04
C HIS A 408 -15.76 20.24 -16.15
N MET A 409 -14.78 20.32 -17.05
CA MET A 409 -14.61 19.33 -18.13
C MET A 409 -14.20 17.94 -17.62
N VAL A 410 -13.37 17.87 -16.56
CA VAL A 410 -13.00 16.61 -15.92
C VAL A 410 -14.16 16.02 -15.13
N GLU A 411 -14.91 16.84 -14.40
CA GLU A 411 -16.08 16.40 -13.62
C GLU A 411 -17.21 15.89 -14.53
N THR A 412 -17.45 16.55 -15.67
CA THR A 412 -18.50 16.18 -16.64
C THR A 412 -18.05 15.24 -17.76
N GLN A 413 -16.76 14.89 -17.82
CA GLN A 413 -16.09 14.20 -18.94
C GLN A 413 -16.28 14.84 -20.33
N SER A 414 -16.67 16.11 -20.41
CA SER A 414 -17.01 16.78 -21.68
C SER A 414 -15.82 16.99 -22.64
N SER A 415 -14.58 16.71 -22.22
CA SER A 415 -13.41 16.67 -23.11
C SER A 415 -13.30 15.40 -23.94
N GLY A 416 -14.03 14.33 -23.59
CA GLY A 416 -13.82 12.99 -24.16
C GLY A 416 -12.37 12.54 -24.02
N HIS A 417 -11.75 12.11 -25.12
CA HIS A 417 -10.36 11.66 -25.16
C HIS A 417 -9.33 12.75 -25.52
N SER A 418 -9.76 13.99 -25.77
CA SER A 418 -8.86 15.07 -26.18
C SER A 418 -8.14 15.67 -24.96
N PRO A 419 -6.81 15.87 -25.00
CA PRO A 419 -6.07 16.44 -23.87
C PRO A 419 -6.54 17.84 -23.45
N ILE A 420 -6.51 18.10 -22.15
CA ILE A 420 -6.77 19.42 -21.55
C ILE A 420 -5.43 20.06 -21.17
N ILE A 421 -5.23 21.31 -21.56
CA ILE A 421 -4.05 22.12 -21.26
C ILE A 421 -4.48 23.28 -20.37
N THR A 422 -3.84 23.40 -19.20
CA THR A 422 -4.05 24.51 -18.25
C THR A 422 -2.71 25.18 -17.89
N LYS A 423 -2.77 26.28 -17.14
CA LYS A 423 -1.59 27.03 -16.67
C LYS A 423 -1.71 27.38 -15.19
N ASP A 424 -0.59 27.34 -14.47
CA ASP A 424 -0.39 27.78 -13.08
C ASP A 424 -1.38 27.14 -12.06
N GLN A 425 -1.77 25.89 -12.33
CA GLN A 425 -2.76 25.16 -11.52
C GLN A 425 -2.18 24.44 -10.29
N GLN A 426 -0.87 24.31 -10.17
CA GLN A 426 -0.25 23.69 -8.98
C GLN A 426 -0.18 24.69 -7.82
N PRO A 427 -0.47 24.27 -6.57
CA PRO A 427 -0.39 25.15 -5.41
C PRO A 427 1.05 25.32 -4.91
N PHE A 428 1.95 24.38 -5.23
CA PHE A 428 3.37 24.49 -4.92
C PHE A 428 4.05 25.60 -5.74
N GLN A 429 5.01 26.30 -5.14
CA GLN A 429 5.74 27.41 -5.74
C GLN A 429 7.25 27.26 -5.51
N TRP A 430 8.05 27.52 -6.55
CA TRP A 430 9.51 27.55 -6.47
C TRP A 430 10.00 28.80 -5.74
N GLY A 431 11.12 28.69 -5.02
CA GLY A 431 11.74 29.84 -4.37
C GLY A 431 12.51 30.71 -5.38
N ASN A 432 12.73 31.99 -5.05
CA ASN A 432 13.42 32.94 -5.94
C ASN A 432 14.95 32.72 -6.05
N LYS A 433 15.47 31.55 -5.65
CA LYS A 433 16.91 31.22 -5.60
C LYS A 433 17.18 29.82 -6.14
N GLY A 434 17.99 29.76 -7.20
CA GLY A 434 18.30 28.53 -7.94
C GLY A 434 17.20 28.13 -8.93
N ARG A 435 17.53 27.31 -9.92
CA ARG A 435 16.57 26.80 -10.91
C ARG A 435 15.74 25.64 -10.33
N PRO A 436 14.48 25.39 -10.77
CA PRO A 436 13.64 24.31 -10.26
C PRO A 436 14.33 22.95 -10.09
N ILE A 437 15.14 22.49 -11.05
CA ILE A 437 15.92 21.24 -10.97
C ILE A 437 16.85 21.22 -9.75
N GLU A 438 17.60 22.29 -9.51
CA GLU A 438 18.47 22.43 -8.34
C GLU A 438 17.66 22.44 -7.03
N GLN A 439 16.55 23.18 -7.03
CA GLN A 439 15.64 23.26 -5.89
C GLN A 439 14.92 21.94 -5.61
N PHE A 440 14.68 21.12 -6.62
CA PHE A 440 14.09 19.79 -6.53
C PHE A 440 15.12 18.81 -5.96
N LEU A 441 16.29 18.70 -6.58
CA LEU A 441 17.35 17.75 -6.21
C LEU A 441 17.91 18.00 -4.79
N ARG A 442 17.89 19.25 -4.29
CA ARG A 442 18.30 19.54 -2.90
C ARG A 442 17.33 19.03 -1.82
N ARG A 443 16.12 18.60 -2.18
CA ARG A 443 15.11 18.11 -1.22
C ARG A 443 15.27 16.63 -0.87
N PHE A 444 16.01 15.85 -1.67
CA PHE A 444 16.37 14.49 -1.30
C PHE A 444 17.41 14.49 -0.18
N CYS A 445 17.03 13.96 0.97
CA CYS A 445 17.89 13.86 2.16
C CYS A 445 18.82 12.64 2.13
N VAL A 446 18.49 11.60 1.35
CA VAL A 446 19.25 10.35 1.23
C VAL A 446 19.68 10.17 -0.22
N LEU A 447 20.96 10.40 -0.51
CA LEU A 447 21.50 10.35 -1.87
C LEU A 447 21.94 8.95 -2.33
N ASP A 448 22.02 7.99 -1.41
CA ASP A 448 22.29 6.57 -1.69
C ASP A 448 21.06 5.79 -2.20
N LEU A 449 19.87 6.40 -2.20
CA LEU A 449 18.69 5.82 -2.86
C LEU A 449 18.95 5.66 -4.35
N THR A 450 18.44 4.57 -4.94
CA THR A 450 18.57 4.29 -6.37
C THR A 450 17.28 4.60 -7.12
N VAL A 451 17.37 5.13 -8.33
CA VAL A 451 16.26 5.31 -9.27
C VAL A 451 16.60 4.69 -10.63
N SER A 452 15.59 4.23 -11.36
CA SER A 452 15.72 3.76 -12.74
C SER A 452 15.98 4.94 -13.67
N VAL A 453 17.09 4.88 -14.41
CA VAL A 453 17.48 5.87 -15.42
C VAL A 453 17.51 5.22 -16.79
N GLN A 454 16.75 5.75 -17.73
CA GLN A 454 16.78 5.35 -19.14
C GLN A 454 18.01 5.94 -19.84
N ILE A 455 18.67 5.10 -20.64
CA ILE A 455 19.91 5.42 -21.35
C ILE A 455 19.77 4.99 -22.83
N PRO A 456 19.72 5.94 -23.78
CA PRO A 456 19.52 5.68 -25.20
C PRO A 456 20.53 4.70 -25.81
N SER A 457 21.81 4.72 -25.39
CA SER A 457 22.85 3.84 -25.92
C SER A 457 22.67 2.35 -25.58
N HIS A 458 21.78 2.00 -24.66
CA HIS A 458 21.53 0.59 -24.30
C HIS A 458 21.00 -0.22 -25.50
N PRO A 459 21.42 -1.49 -25.68
CA PRO A 459 20.90 -2.36 -26.73
C PRO A 459 19.38 -2.54 -26.63
N SER A 460 18.68 -2.43 -27.76
CA SER A 460 17.22 -2.56 -27.85
C SER A 460 16.68 -3.92 -27.39
N THR A 461 17.53 -4.94 -27.40
CA THR A 461 17.25 -6.31 -26.91
C THR A 461 17.34 -6.46 -25.38
N LYS A 462 17.71 -5.40 -24.66
CA LYS A 462 17.82 -5.37 -23.18
C LYS A 462 16.88 -4.31 -22.60
N GLN A 463 16.79 -4.24 -21.28
CA GLN A 463 16.10 -3.14 -20.60
C GLN A 463 16.73 -1.79 -20.98
N SER A 464 15.89 -0.81 -21.28
CA SER A 464 16.29 0.55 -21.64
C SER A 464 16.82 1.38 -20.47
N PHE A 465 16.77 0.84 -19.25
CA PHE A 465 17.13 1.52 -18.02
C PHE A 465 18.11 0.72 -17.15
N GLU A 466 18.77 1.42 -16.24
CA GLU A 466 19.57 0.86 -15.15
C GLU A 466 19.37 1.65 -13.84
N ALA A 467 19.74 1.05 -12.71
CA ALA A 467 19.62 1.72 -11.40
C ALA A 467 20.83 2.61 -11.13
N ARG A 468 20.59 3.90 -10.87
CA ARG A 468 21.61 4.91 -10.51
C ARG A 468 21.31 5.55 -9.16
N LYS A 469 22.35 5.91 -8.40
CA LYS A 469 22.17 6.64 -7.14
C LYS A 469 21.67 8.07 -7.39
N LEU A 470 20.81 8.58 -6.50
CA LEU A 470 20.38 9.98 -6.53
C LEU A 470 21.55 10.96 -6.40
N GLY A 471 22.66 10.56 -5.76
CA GLY A 471 23.92 11.32 -5.77
C GLY A 471 24.48 11.54 -7.19
N GLU A 472 24.59 10.46 -7.98
CA GLU A 472 25.08 10.51 -9.37
C GLU A 472 24.14 11.33 -10.26
N VAL A 473 22.83 11.10 -10.14
CA VAL A 473 21.80 11.88 -10.87
C VAL A 473 21.90 13.36 -10.51
N LYS A 474 22.05 13.69 -9.22
CA LYS A 474 22.17 15.09 -8.77
C LYS A 474 23.43 15.76 -9.30
N GLU A 475 24.59 15.10 -9.22
CA GLU A 475 25.84 15.62 -9.74
C GLU A 475 25.75 15.89 -11.25
N ARG A 476 25.35 14.88 -12.04
CA ARG A 476 25.24 15.00 -13.49
C ARG A 476 24.27 16.11 -13.92
N PHE A 477 23.07 16.15 -13.34
CA PHE A 477 22.08 17.18 -13.70
C PHE A 477 22.52 18.59 -13.29
N LEU A 478 23.27 18.76 -12.20
CA LEU A 478 23.77 20.06 -11.76
C LEU A 478 25.00 20.53 -12.55
N ASN A 479 25.88 19.62 -12.98
CA ASN A 479 27.00 19.95 -13.86
C ASN A 479 26.51 20.43 -15.24
N GLY A 480 25.42 19.83 -15.75
CA GLY A 480 24.75 20.31 -16.96
C GLY A 480 25.58 20.16 -18.23
N GLU A 481 26.45 19.14 -18.28
CA GLU A 481 27.30 18.85 -19.43
C GLU A 481 26.47 18.45 -20.66
N ASP A 482 26.91 18.87 -21.84
CA ASP A 482 26.30 18.44 -23.09
C ASP A 482 26.72 17.00 -23.42
N THR A 483 25.73 16.15 -23.73
CA THR A 483 25.90 14.70 -23.90
C THR A 483 25.21 14.20 -25.16
N SER A 484 25.77 13.15 -25.78
CA SER A 484 25.13 12.38 -26.86
C SER A 484 24.32 11.18 -26.35
N ASP A 485 24.39 10.89 -25.04
CA ASP A 485 23.69 9.77 -24.39
C ASP A 485 22.92 10.31 -23.17
N PRO A 486 21.84 11.07 -23.40
CA PRO A 486 21.12 11.80 -22.35
C PRO A 486 20.35 10.85 -21.42
N TRP A 487 20.27 11.20 -20.15
CA TRP A 487 19.54 10.46 -19.13
C TRP A 487 18.08 10.90 -19.01
N ASN A 488 17.17 9.94 -18.82
CA ASN A 488 15.75 10.21 -18.58
C ASN A 488 15.21 9.36 -17.43
N ILE A 489 14.63 10.02 -16.44
CA ILE A 489 14.10 9.41 -15.23
C ILE A 489 12.58 9.64 -15.24
N LEU A 490 11.81 8.55 -15.30
CA LEU A 490 10.34 8.57 -15.34
C LEU A 490 9.72 8.25 -13.98
N ASP A 491 10.24 7.24 -13.26
CA ASP A 491 9.71 6.78 -11.96
C ASP A 491 10.37 7.47 -10.74
N LEU A 492 10.65 8.77 -10.80
CA LEU A 492 11.22 9.46 -9.63
C LEU A 492 10.13 9.92 -8.66
N GLN A 493 10.13 9.37 -7.44
CA GLN A 493 9.25 9.84 -6.38
C GLN A 493 9.47 11.33 -6.10
N SER A 494 8.38 12.10 -6.04
CA SER A 494 8.46 13.53 -5.69
C SER A 494 8.81 13.70 -4.20
N PRO A 495 9.86 14.47 -3.85
CA PRO A 495 10.11 14.92 -2.48
C PRO A 495 9.28 16.17 -2.12
N ILE A 496 8.34 16.55 -3.00
CA ILE A 496 7.45 17.71 -2.85
C ILE A 496 6.03 17.19 -2.68
N GLN A 497 5.39 17.57 -1.56
CA GLN A 497 4.01 17.26 -1.24
C GLN A 497 3.04 18.24 -1.91
N CYS A 498 1.77 17.86 -2.04
CA CYS A 498 0.69 18.72 -2.55
C CYS A 498 0.97 19.29 -3.96
N ILE A 499 1.38 18.43 -4.90
CA ILE A 499 1.69 18.85 -6.28
C ILE A 499 0.53 18.69 -7.27
N HIS A 500 -0.62 18.15 -6.84
CA HIS A 500 -1.79 17.98 -7.71
C HIS A 500 -2.30 19.32 -8.26
N PRO A 501 -2.60 19.42 -9.57
CA PRO A 501 -3.30 20.57 -10.14
C PRO A 501 -4.68 20.74 -9.51
N LYS A 502 -5.06 21.98 -9.16
CA LYS A 502 -6.36 22.31 -8.53
C LYS A 502 -7.57 21.76 -9.28
N PHE A 503 -7.52 21.73 -10.61
CA PHE A 503 -8.62 21.24 -11.44
C PHE A 503 -8.84 19.72 -11.38
N LEU A 504 -7.94 18.97 -10.72
CA LEU A 504 -8.02 17.53 -10.54
C LEU A 504 -8.41 17.11 -9.11
N THR A 505 -8.82 18.05 -8.25
CA THR A 505 -9.25 17.75 -6.87
C THR A 505 -10.77 17.59 -6.71
N GLY A 506 -11.51 17.39 -7.81
CA GLY A 506 -12.95 17.11 -7.81
C GLY A 506 -13.29 15.69 -7.36
N GLU A 507 -14.56 15.44 -7.00
CA GLU A 507 -15.00 14.12 -6.52
C GLU A 507 -14.83 13.03 -7.59
N ASN A 508 -15.04 13.35 -8.86
CA ASN A 508 -14.85 12.41 -9.96
C ASN A 508 -13.41 11.83 -10.00
N CYS A 509 -12.40 12.59 -9.58
CA CYS A 509 -10.99 12.14 -9.53
C CYS A 509 -10.66 11.23 -8.33
N GLY A 510 -11.60 11.05 -7.39
CA GLY A 510 -11.36 10.35 -6.12
C GLY A 510 -11.08 8.86 -6.21
N LEU A 511 -11.43 8.19 -7.32
CA LEU A 511 -11.39 6.73 -7.41
C LEU A 511 -10.02 6.12 -7.09
N PHE A 512 -8.91 6.76 -7.49
CA PHE A 512 -7.58 6.22 -7.18
C PHE A 512 -7.23 6.31 -5.68
N TYR A 513 -7.67 7.38 -5.00
CA TYR A 513 -7.56 7.54 -3.56
C TYR A 513 -8.42 6.51 -2.81
N ASP A 514 -9.64 6.26 -3.29
CA ASP A 514 -10.54 5.25 -2.72
C ASP A 514 -10.03 3.82 -2.91
N VAL A 515 -9.42 3.51 -4.07
CA VAL A 515 -8.69 2.25 -4.32
C VAL A 515 -7.55 2.07 -3.33
N ARG A 516 -6.72 3.09 -3.12
CA ARG A 516 -5.61 3.04 -2.15
C ARG A 516 -6.12 2.74 -0.75
N ASN A 517 -7.15 3.45 -0.32
CA ASN A 517 -7.75 3.29 0.99
C ASN A 517 -8.35 1.88 1.14
N SER A 518 -9.13 1.41 0.17
CA SER A 518 -9.69 0.05 0.12
C SER A 518 -8.61 -1.04 0.21
N ALA A 519 -7.47 -0.85 -0.46
CA ALA A 519 -6.35 -1.79 -0.40
C ALA A 519 -5.61 -1.81 0.95
N LEU A 520 -5.49 -0.65 1.61
CA LEU A 520 -4.66 -0.46 2.80
C LEU A 520 -5.42 -0.53 4.14
N MET A 521 -6.74 -0.26 4.17
CA MET A 521 -7.50 -0.07 5.42
C MET A 521 -8.18 -1.33 5.99
N GLU A 522 -8.28 -2.43 5.24
CA GLU A 522 -8.79 -3.74 5.71
C GLU A 522 -10.18 -3.72 6.40
N GLY A 523 -11.05 -2.78 6.04
CA GLY A 523 -12.39 -2.64 6.66
C GLY A 523 -12.41 -1.82 7.95
N SER A 524 -11.28 -1.26 8.38
CA SER A 524 -11.24 -0.19 9.38
C SER A 524 -11.43 1.18 8.74
N ALA A 525 -12.07 2.11 9.44
CA ALA A 525 -12.10 3.53 9.08
C ALA A 525 -11.03 4.37 9.82
N GLU A 526 -10.19 3.72 10.63
CA GLU A 526 -9.09 4.37 11.35
C GLU A 526 -7.96 4.82 10.41
N ARG A 527 -7.00 5.58 10.95
CA ARG A 527 -5.79 5.98 10.22
C ARG A 527 -5.07 4.74 9.69
N VAL A 528 -4.67 4.78 8.41
CA VAL A 528 -4.03 3.65 7.71
C VAL A 528 -2.84 3.08 8.50
N THR A 529 -3.01 1.89 9.08
CA THR A 529 -1.97 1.11 9.77
C THR A 529 -1.61 -0.17 8.99
N ALA A 530 -1.54 -0.05 7.66
CA ALA A 530 -1.19 -1.19 6.80
C ALA A 530 0.20 -1.76 7.13
N SER A 531 0.33 -3.09 7.07
CA SER A 531 1.59 -3.77 7.33
C SER A 531 2.68 -3.39 6.30
N PRO A 532 3.99 -3.50 6.63
CA PRO A 532 5.07 -3.22 5.68
C PRO A 532 4.96 -4.04 4.38
N HIS A 533 4.42 -5.27 4.46
CA HIS A 533 4.19 -6.09 3.28
C HIS A 533 3.15 -5.45 2.34
N LYS A 534 2.04 -4.95 2.87
CA LYS A 534 1.02 -4.24 2.08
C LYS A 534 1.53 -2.94 1.46
N TRP A 535 2.30 -2.16 2.21
CA TRP A 535 2.99 -0.99 1.66
C TRP A 535 3.98 -1.36 0.54
N THR A 536 4.60 -2.54 0.61
CA THR A 536 5.45 -3.06 -0.47
C THR A 536 4.64 -3.53 -1.69
N GLU A 537 3.36 -3.86 -1.53
CA GLU A 537 2.47 -4.24 -2.65
C GLU A 537 1.84 -3.03 -3.36
N TRP A 538 1.85 -1.84 -2.73
CA TRP A 538 1.28 -0.62 -3.30
C TRP A 538 2.37 0.26 -3.92
N LYS A 539 2.42 0.35 -5.26
CA LYS A 539 3.22 1.38 -5.95
C LYS A 539 2.49 2.71 -5.81
N ASP A 540 3.11 3.68 -5.15
CA ASP A 540 2.57 5.05 -5.12
C ASP A 540 2.81 5.72 -6.47
N VAL A 541 1.74 5.83 -7.25
CA VAL A 541 1.72 6.39 -8.61
C VAL A 541 0.84 7.65 -8.69
N ASP A 542 0.29 8.10 -7.57
CA ASP A 542 -0.53 9.31 -7.47
C ASP A 542 0.28 10.58 -7.78
N THR A 543 1.57 10.60 -7.37
CA THR A 543 2.47 11.73 -7.61
C THR A 543 3.91 11.31 -7.88
N TRP A 544 4.51 11.84 -8.93
CA TRP A 544 5.88 11.58 -9.36
C TRP A 544 6.52 12.80 -10.04
N ALA A 545 7.80 12.68 -10.38
CA ALA A 545 8.57 13.68 -11.10
C ALA A 545 9.28 13.06 -12.30
N LEU A 546 9.33 13.81 -13.41
CA LEU A 546 10.10 13.48 -14.60
C LEU A 546 11.33 14.37 -14.62
N LEU A 547 12.52 13.76 -14.69
CA LEU A 547 13.78 14.50 -14.78
C LEU A 547 14.54 13.99 -16.01
N SER A 548 14.85 14.87 -16.96
CA SER A 548 15.33 14.45 -18.28
C SER A 548 16.35 15.43 -18.85
N GLU A 549 17.47 14.91 -19.36
CA GLU A 549 18.43 15.68 -20.14
C GLU A 549 17.86 16.03 -21.53
N GLY A 550 18.37 17.12 -22.11
CA GLY A 550 17.94 17.53 -23.45
C GLY A 550 18.29 16.48 -24.50
N GLY A 551 17.43 16.31 -25.50
CA GLY A 551 17.64 15.32 -26.55
C GLY A 551 17.26 13.88 -26.18
N HIS A 552 16.77 13.60 -24.96
CA HIS A 552 16.11 12.33 -24.70
C HIS A 552 14.65 12.36 -25.18
N HIS A 553 14.31 11.36 -25.99
CA HIS A 553 12.99 11.14 -26.57
C HIS A 553 12.32 9.91 -25.96
N THR A 554 10.99 9.89 -25.94
CA THR A 554 10.20 8.74 -25.49
C THR A 554 9.24 8.38 -26.62
N ALA A 555 9.34 7.15 -27.10
CA ALA A 555 8.53 6.62 -28.20
C ALA A 555 7.02 6.62 -27.86
N PRO A 556 6.12 6.51 -28.86
CA PRO A 556 4.70 6.32 -28.65
C PRO A 556 4.40 5.13 -27.74
N HIS A 557 3.63 5.37 -26.68
CA HIS A 557 3.16 4.37 -25.72
C HIS A 557 1.80 4.79 -25.13
N MET A 558 1.18 3.87 -24.39
CA MET A 558 0.14 4.21 -23.42
C MET A 558 0.75 4.15 -22.02
N ASP A 559 0.30 5.03 -21.12
CA ASP A 559 0.55 4.86 -19.69
C ASP A 559 -0.17 3.61 -19.19
N SER A 560 0.51 2.84 -18.34
CA SER A 560 0.02 1.56 -17.86
C SER A 560 -1.26 1.67 -17.00
N HIS A 561 -1.94 0.53 -16.81
CA HIS A 561 -3.12 0.38 -15.95
C HIS A 561 -4.33 1.22 -16.36
N GLY A 562 -4.39 1.70 -17.61
CA GLY A 562 -5.41 2.61 -18.09
C GLY A 562 -5.49 3.90 -17.28
N TYR A 563 -4.40 4.38 -16.68
CA TYR A 563 -4.45 5.62 -15.94
C TYR A 563 -4.76 6.82 -16.84
N SER A 564 -5.52 7.77 -16.30
CA SER A 564 -5.46 9.16 -16.78
C SER A 564 -4.22 9.80 -16.17
N THR A 565 -3.53 10.67 -16.90
CA THR A 565 -2.24 11.22 -16.47
C THR A 565 -2.22 12.73 -16.61
N TRP A 566 -1.54 13.39 -15.68
CA TRP A 566 -1.21 14.81 -15.79
C TRP A 566 0.31 15.05 -15.71
N ILE A 567 0.78 16.05 -16.45
CA ILE A 567 2.19 16.49 -16.45
C ILE A 567 2.23 18.01 -16.46
N THR A 568 2.73 18.62 -15.38
CA THR A 568 3.06 20.04 -15.28
C THR A 568 4.56 20.26 -15.50
N CYS A 569 4.92 20.99 -16.57
CA CYS A 569 6.29 21.40 -16.83
C CYS A 569 6.74 22.44 -15.78
N GLN A 570 7.90 22.23 -15.15
CA GLN A 570 8.50 23.11 -14.14
C GLN A 570 9.71 23.86 -14.67
N GLU A 571 10.53 23.19 -15.49
CA GLU A 571 11.75 23.73 -16.08
C GLU A 571 11.95 23.15 -17.48
N GLY A 572 12.53 23.96 -18.37
CA GLY A 572 12.76 23.60 -19.76
C GLY A 572 11.48 23.66 -20.60
N PHE A 573 11.44 22.85 -21.67
CA PHE A 573 10.31 22.74 -22.57
C PHE A 573 10.06 21.26 -22.89
N ILE A 574 8.83 20.80 -22.71
CA ILE A 574 8.47 19.39 -22.99
C ILE A 574 7.61 19.37 -24.25
N GLY A 575 8.13 18.80 -25.34
CA GLY A 575 7.32 18.50 -26.51
C GLY A 575 6.46 17.28 -26.22
N PHE A 576 5.14 17.45 -26.24
CA PHE A 576 4.17 16.38 -26.02
C PHE A 576 3.41 16.14 -27.32
N GLY A 577 3.46 14.93 -27.85
CA GLY A 577 2.74 14.52 -29.05
C GLY A 577 1.82 13.34 -28.79
N TRP A 578 0.70 13.25 -29.50
CA TRP A 578 -0.29 12.18 -29.33
C TRP A 578 -1.03 11.85 -30.62
N MET A 579 -1.60 10.65 -30.70
CA MET A 579 -2.50 10.27 -31.78
C MET A 579 -3.92 10.79 -31.45
N SER A 580 -4.39 11.75 -32.25
CA SER A 580 -5.66 12.44 -32.04
C SER A 580 -6.85 11.63 -32.57
N CYS A 581 -7.77 11.28 -31.66
CA CYS A 581 -9.01 10.55 -31.94
C CYS A 581 -8.80 9.40 -32.95
N PRO A 582 -7.98 8.39 -32.60
CA PRO A 582 -7.65 7.29 -33.49
C PRO A 582 -8.87 6.41 -33.75
N THR A 583 -8.98 5.88 -34.97
CA THR A 583 -9.97 4.82 -35.27
C THR A 583 -9.59 3.50 -34.58
N GLU A 584 -10.49 2.52 -34.64
CA GLU A 584 -10.20 1.17 -34.12
C GLU A 584 -9.07 0.51 -34.93
N GLU A 585 -9.07 0.66 -36.26
CA GLU A 585 -8.04 0.16 -37.16
C GLU A 585 -6.69 0.87 -36.96
N GLU A 586 -6.69 2.18 -36.70
CA GLU A 586 -5.47 2.93 -36.37
C GLU A 586 -4.88 2.48 -35.03
N ARG A 587 -5.74 2.22 -34.04
CA ARG A 587 -5.35 1.70 -32.73
C ARG A 587 -4.83 0.28 -32.82
N GLU A 588 -5.50 -0.61 -33.54
CA GLU A 588 -5.05 -2.01 -33.76
C GLU A 588 -3.74 -2.06 -34.55
N GLY A 589 -3.61 -1.27 -35.62
CA GLY A 589 -2.37 -1.17 -36.40
C GLY A 589 -1.19 -0.68 -35.56
N TRP A 590 -1.42 0.27 -34.66
CA TRP A 590 -0.40 0.69 -33.69
C TRP A 590 -0.10 -0.40 -32.64
N MET A 591 -1.10 -1.10 -32.10
CA MET A 591 -0.89 -2.19 -31.15
C MET A 591 -0.10 -3.37 -31.75
N ALA A 592 -0.22 -3.60 -33.06
CA ALA A 592 0.51 -4.63 -33.78
C ALA A 592 2.01 -4.29 -33.99
N GLU A 593 2.34 -3.02 -34.30
CA GLU A 593 3.72 -2.57 -34.51
C GLU A 593 4.06 -1.24 -33.77
N PRO A 594 4.01 -1.21 -32.43
CA PRO A 594 4.05 0.05 -31.66
C PRO A 594 5.35 0.84 -31.84
N HIS A 595 6.45 0.16 -32.18
CA HIS A 595 7.77 0.76 -32.40
C HIS A 595 8.04 1.20 -33.84
N ARG A 596 7.07 1.06 -34.76
CA ARG A 596 7.23 1.39 -36.20
C ARG A 596 6.02 2.09 -36.81
N TYR A 597 4.86 2.02 -36.16
CA TYR A 597 3.62 2.56 -36.69
C TYR A 597 3.63 4.10 -36.76
N THR A 598 3.50 4.64 -37.97
CA THR A 598 3.42 6.09 -38.24
C THR A 598 2.16 6.51 -39.03
N GLY A 599 1.14 5.64 -39.05
CA GLY A 599 -0.23 5.99 -39.45
C GLY A 599 -0.94 6.82 -38.37
N GLY A 600 -2.20 7.20 -38.59
CA GLY A 600 -2.95 7.99 -37.61
C GLY A 600 -2.71 9.50 -37.66
N ARG A 601 -3.59 10.25 -36.98
CA ARG A 601 -3.58 11.72 -36.93
C ARG A 601 -2.75 12.25 -35.76
N TRP A 602 -1.44 12.34 -35.93
CA TRP A 602 -0.56 12.84 -34.88
C TRP A 602 -0.69 14.36 -34.67
N ARG A 603 -0.75 14.77 -33.40
CA ARG A 603 -0.77 16.16 -32.93
C ARG A 603 0.34 16.43 -31.93
N TYR A 604 0.68 17.70 -31.73
CA TYR A 604 1.65 18.10 -30.70
C TYR A 604 1.38 19.48 -30.08
N ILE A 605 1.93 19.66 -28.88
CA ILE A 605 2.09 20.93 -28.18
C ILE A 605 3.50 20.99 -27.56
N ILE A 606 3.98 22.19 -27.24
CA ILE A 606 5.16 22.36 -26.38
C ILE A 606 4.70 22.94 -25.04
N LEU A 607 4.87 22.16 -23.97
CA LEU A 607 4.61 22.60 -22.61
C LEU A 607 5.75 23.47 -22.09
N LYS A 608 5.39 24.69 -21.69
CA LYS A 608 6.27 25.67 -21.05
C LYS A 608 6.15 25.55 -19.52
N PRO A 609 7.10 26.10 -18.73
CA PRO A 609 7.00 26.13 -17.29
C PRO A 609 5.65 26.72 -16.81
N GLY A 610 5.03 26.05 -15.84
CA GLY A 610 3.68 26.37 -15.32
C GLY A 610 2.53 25.74 -16.11
N GLN A 611 2.73 25.27 -17.35
CA GLN A 611 1.69 24.60 -18.12
C GLN A 611 1.55 23.13 -17.75
N THR A 612 0.30 22.68 -17.64
CA THR A 612 -0.08 21.28 -17.39
C THR A 612 -0.79 20.72 -18.61
N VAL A 613 -0.45 19.50 -19.03
CA VAL A 613 -1.34 18.66 -19.85
C VAL A 613 -2.01 17.64 -18.94
N PHE A 614 -3.29 17.36 -19.18
CA PHE A 614 -4.04 16.23 -18.65
C PHE A 614 -4.61 15.43 -19.82
N PHE A 615 -4.53 14.10 -19.77
CA PHE A 615 -5.07 13.23 -20.80
C PHE A 615 -5.65 11.95 -20.19
N GLY A 616 -6.70 11.43 -20.84
CA GLY A 616 -7.45 10.27 -20.36
C GLY A 616 -6.81 8.91 -20.68
N PRO A 617 -7.46 7.80 -20.27
CA PRO A 617 -6.94 6.45 -20.40
C PRO A 617 -6.70 6.04 -21.86
N GLY A 618 -5.55 5.42 -22.12
CA GLY A 618 -5.24 4.86 -23.43
C GLY A 618 -5.00 5.88 -24.55
N THR A 619 -4.56 7.09 -24.19
CA THR A 619 -4.00 8.08 -25.12
C THR A 619 -2.60 7.62 -25.56
N ILE A 620 -2.45 7.31 -26.85
CA ILE A 620 -1.16 6.97 -27.47
C ILE A 620 -0.35 8.26 -27.58
N HIS A 621 0.73 8.39 -26.80
CA HIS A 621 1.50 9.62 -26.71
C HIS A 621 3.01 9.38 -26.69
N PHE A 622 3.76 10.42 -27.08
CA PHE A 622 5.21 10.44 -27.18
C PHE A 622 5.77 11.77 -26.68
N VAL A 623 7.03 11.76 -26.24
CA VAL A 623 7.69 12.95 -25.66
C VAL A 623 8.99 13.25 -26.39
N PHE A 624 9.24 14.54 -26.68
CA PHE A 624 10.44 14.98 -27.38
C PHE A 624 11.02 16.28 -26.80
N ARG A 625 12.35 16.35 -26.74
CA ARG A 625 13.08 17.45 -26.10
C ARG A 625 14.20 17.94 -27.00
N ALA A 626 14.44 19.24 -27.03
CA ALA A 626 15.61 19.82 -27.68
C ALA A 626 16.86 19.61 -26.79
N ARG A 627 18.01 19.39 -27.42
CA ARG A 627 19.27 19.05 -26.75
C ARG A 627 19.75 20.09 -25.73
N ALA A 628 19.49 21.37 -25.98
CA ALA A 628 20.00 22.46 -25.14
C ALA A 628 19.28 22.65 -23.79
N TYR A 629 18.20 21.92 -23.48
CA TYR A 629 17.43 22.12 -22.25
C TYR A 629 17.16 20.81 -21.53
N GLN A 630 17.69 20.69 -20.30
CA GLN A 630 17.14 19.76 -19.32
C GLN A 630 15.69 20.15 -18.99
N THR A 631 14.88 19.17 -18.59
CA THR A 631 13.49 19.37 -18.21
C THR A 631 13.19 18.77 -16.84
N LEU A 632 12.35 19.47 -16.07
CA LEU A 632 11.68 18.93 -14.90
C LEU A 632 10.18 18.97 -15.15
N GLY A 633 9.54 17.81 -15.08
CA GLY A 633 8.08 17.67 -14.99
C GLY A 633 7.70 17.24 -13.58
N LEU A 634 6.55 17.71 -13.10
CA LEU A 634 5.81 17.07 -12.02
C LEU A 634 4.58 16.42 -12.65
N GLY A 635 4.18 15.26 -12.16
CA GLY A 635 3.02 14.56 -12.71
C GLY A 635 2.44 13.55 -11.74
N GLY A 636 1.49 12.78 -12.24
CA GLY A 636 0.75 11.80 -11.46
C GLY A 636 -0.35 11.14 -12.28
N HIS A 637 -0.83 10.02 -11.76
CA HIS A 637 -1.94 9.28 -12.34
C HIS A 637 -3.22 9.46 -11.51
N ILE A 638 -4.36 9.51 -12.19
CA ILE A 638 -5.69 9.51 -11.56
C ILE A 638 -6.59 8.47 -12.21
N LEU A 639 -7.63 8.07 -11.49
CA LEU A 639 -8.76 7.31 -12.04
C LEU A 639 -10.03 8.14 -11.87
N LEU A 640 -10.89 8.13 -12.90
CA LEU A 640 -12.16 8.85 -12.88
C LEU A 640 -13.30 7.88 -12.53
N TRP A 641 -14.14 8.25 -11.56
CA TRP A 641 -15.32 7.48 -11.15
C TRP A 641 -16.28 7.24 -12.32
N SER A 642 -16.58 8.29 -13.08
CA SER A 642 -17.44 8.19 -14.26
C SER A 642 -16.76 7.51 -15.46
N GLY A 643 -15.46 7.17 -15.36
CA GLY A 643 -14.64 6.65 -16.45
C GLY A 643 -14.52 5.13 -16.50
N ILE A 644 -15.20 4.41 -15.60
CA ILE A 644 -14.96 2.98 -15.35
C ILE A 644 -15.14 2.07 -16.58
N GLU A 645 -16.10 2.35 -17.49
CA GLU A 645 -16.27 1.58 -18.73
C GLU A 645 -15.02 1.67 -19.61
N TRP A 646 -14.58 2.90 -19.89
CA TRP A 646 -13.43 3.13 -20.76
C TRP A 646 -12.15 2.61 -20.13
N TRP A 647 -11.97 2.86 -18.83
CA TRP A 647 -10.85 2.38 -18.04
C TRP A 647 -10.65 0.85 -18.18
N ILE A 648 -11.69 0.05 -17.90
CA ILE A 648 -11.54 -1.43 -17.96
C ILE A 648 -11.27 -1.92 -19.38
N ARG A 649 -11.80 -1.24 -20.42
CA ARG A 649 -11.50 -1.55 -21.83
C ARG A 649 -10.02 -1.34 -22.15
N ILE A 650 -9.42 -0.25 -21.67
CA ILE A 650 -7.99 0.01 -21.85
C ILE A 650 -7.14 -1.02 -21.10
N VAL A 651 -7.43 -1.30 -19.82
CA VAL A 651 -6.71 -2.31 -19.04
C VAL A 651 -6.73 -3.69 -19.71
N LEU A 652 -7.86 -4.08 -20.33
CA LEU A 652 -7.94 -5.33 -21.09
C LEU A 652 -7.11 -5.31 -22.38
N ALA A 653 -7.04 -4.17 -23.07
CA ALA A 653 -6.21 -4.02 -24.27
C ALA A 653 -4.70 -4.06 -23.95
N GLU A 654 -4.28 -3.46 -22.84
CA GLU A 654 -2.91 -3.49 -22.32
C GLU A 654 -2.50 -4.92 -21.92
N LEU A 655 -3.38 -5.64 -21.21
CA LEU A 655 -3.13 -7.03 -20.83
C LEU A 655 -3.06 -7.99 -22.03
N LYS A 656 -3.82 -7.72 -23.09
CA LYS A 656 -3.77 -8.45 -24.36
C LYS A 656 -2.47 -8.16 -25.14
N ASN A 657 -1.95 -6.94 -25.07
CA ASN A 657 -0.80 -6.49 -25.86
C ASN A 657 0.30 -5.86 -24.97
N PRO A 658 1.09 -6.63 -24.19
CA PRO A 658 2.02 -6.07 -23.20
C PRO A 658 3.15 -5.18 -23.73
N ALA A 659 3.35 -5.10 -25.05
CA ALA A 659 4.35 -4.23 -25.69
C ALA A 659 3.89 -2.77 -25.86
N ILE A 660 2.63 -2.46 -25.54
CA ILE A 660 2.04 -1.12 -25.76
C ILE A 660 2.18 -0.19 -24.55
N THR A 661 2.52 -0.74 -23.37
CA THR A 661 2.71 -0.02 -22.11
C THR A 661 4.20 0.12 -21.77
N ASN A 662 4.50 1.13 -20.95
CA ASN A 662 5.83 1.35 -20.37
C ASN A 662 6.15 0.46 -19.14
N GLU A 663 5.14 -0.21 -18.54
CA GLU A 663 5.29 -1.03 -17.33
C GLU A 663 4.80 -2.49 -17.47
N GLU A 664 5.19 -3.35 -16.51
CA GLU A 664 4.74 -4.75 -16.38
C GLU A 664 3.37 -4.83 -15.70
N MET A 665 2.39 -5.41 -16.39
CA MET A 665 0.97 -5.32 -16.04
C MET A 665 0.39 -6.56 -15.32
N LYS A 666 0.98 -7.75 -15.50
CA LYS A 666 0.30 -9.02 -15.22
C LYS A 666 0.03 -9.25 -13.73
N LYS A 667 0.90 -8.73 -12.84
CA LYS A 667 0.80 -8.94 -11.38
C LYS A 667 -0.07 -7.89 -10.67
N SER A 668 0.00 -6.64 -11.12
CA SER A 668 -0.61 -5.46 -10.49
C SER A 668 -2.03 -5.21 -10.98
N ALA A 669 -2.27 -5.27 -12.29
CA ALA A 669 -3.59 -4.98 -12.86
C ALA A 669 -4.74 -5.84 -12.30
N PRO A 670 -4.59 -7.16 -12.03
CA PRO A 670 -5.66 -7.95 -11.40
C PRO A 670 -6.02 -7.47 -9.99
N LYS A 671 -5.04 -6.93 -9.23
CA LYS A 671 -5.29 -6.36 -7.89
C LYS A 671 -6.09 -5.07 -8.01
N LEU A 672 -5.69 -4.18 -8.93
CA LEU A 672 -6.37 -2.92 -9.21
C LEU A 672 -7.82 -3.14 -9.69
N VAL A 673 -8.03 -4.05 -10.64
CA VAL A 673 -9.38 -4.42 -11.12
C VAL A 673 -10.26 -4.91 -9.98
N ARG A 674 -9.79 -5.82 -9.12
CA ARG A 674 -10.58 -6.28 -7.97
C ARG A 674 -10.92 -5.17 -6.98
N ALA A 675 -10.01 -4.22 -6.75
CA ALA A 675 -10.27 -3.09 -5.86
C ALA A 675 -11.35 -2.15 -6.43
N VAL A 676 -11.24 -1.78 -7.72
CA VAL A 676 -12.24 -0.95 -8.40
C VAL A 676 -13.59 -1.67 -8.50
N THR A 677 -13.62 -2.98 -8.80
CA THR A 677 -14.88 -3.74 -8.86
C THR A 677 -15.68 -3.65 -7.56
N ARG A 678 -15.04 -3.85 -6.39
CA ARG A 678 -15.72 -3.73 -5.08
C ARG A 678 -16.25 -2.32 -4.81
N LEU A 679 -15.49 -1.30 -5.21
CA LEU A 679 -15.87 0.10 -5.05
C LEU A 679 -17.05 0.49 -5.95
N VAL A 680 -17.08 -0.04 -7.18
CA VAL A 680 -18.21 0.07 -8.09
C VAL A 680 -19.45 -0.67 -7.56
N GLU A 681 -19.29 -1.89 -7.05
CA GLU A 681 -20.37 -2.66 -6.40
C GLU A 681 -20.98 -1.89 -5.21
N ALA A 682 -20.16 -1.29 -4.35
CA ALA A 682 -20.62 -0.47 -3.23
C ALA A 682 -21.45 0.73 -3.70
N LYS A 683 -20.93 1.55 -4.64
CA LYS A 683 -21.69 2.70 -5.17
C LYS A 683 -22.96 2.30 -5.91
N VAL A 684 -22.97 1.14 -6.59
CA VAL A 684 -24.18 0.59 -7.22
C VAL A 684 -25.25 0.24 -6.19
N ASN A 685 -24.85 -0.38 -5.08
CA ASN A 685 -25.76 -0.74 -3.98
C ASN A 685 -26.30 0.51 -3.25
N GLU A 686 -25.51 1.60 -3.18
CA GLU A 686 -25.95 2.93 -2.71
C GLU A 686 -26.84 3.67 -3.72
N GLY A 687 -27.09 3.13 -4.92
CA GLY A 687 -27.88 3.77 -5.98
C GLY A 687 -27.15 4.87 -6.76
N ARG A 688 -25.84 5.05 -6.56
CA ARG A 688 -25.02 6.16 -7.07
C ARG A 688 -24.47 5.90 -8.48
N LYS A 689 -25.30 5.35 -9.36
CA LYS A 689 -24.87 4.93 -10.72
C LYS A 689 -24.48 6.09 -11.64
N GLU A 690 -25.08 7.28 -11.46
CA GLU A 690 -24.75 8.45 -12.28
C GLU A 690 -23.29 8.89 -12.11
N GLU A 691 -22.75 8.82 -10.89
CA GLU A 691 -21.32 9.09 -10.61
C GLU A 691 -20.37 8.11 -11.34
N LEU A 692 -20.88 6.96 -11.77
CA LEU A 692 -20.16 5.89 -12.47
C LEU A 692 -20.29 5.98 -14.00
N GLY A 693 -20.86 7.09 -14.51
CA GLY A 693 -21.16 7.25 -15.95
C GLY A 693 -22.53 6.69 -16.35
N GLY A 694 -23.41 6.43 -15.38
CA GLY A 694 -24.77 5.94 -15.59
C GLY A 694 -24.89 4.42 -15.73
N GLU A 695 -26.14 3.95 -15.81
CA GLU A 695 -26.51 2.53 -15.87
C GLU A 695 -25.77 1.74 -16.97
N ASP A 696 -25.65 2.31 -18.18
CA ASP A 696 -25.00 1.64 -19.31
C ASP A 696 -23.50 1.43 -19.09
N ALA A 697 -22.80 2.42 -18.53
CA ALA A 697 -21.37 2.33 -18.23
C ALA A 697 -21.09 1.24 -17.19
N VAL A 698 -21.91 1.20 -16.12
CA VAL A 698 -21.87 0.17 -15.06
C VAL A 698 -22.10 -1.23 -15.65
N ASN A 699 -23.12 -1.41 -16.48
CA ASN A 699 -23.44 -2.72 -17.06
C ASN A 699 -22.34 -3.24 -17.99
N LYS A 700 -21.76 -2.37 -18.83
CA LYS A 700 -20.61 -2.73 -19.68
C LYS A 700 -19.35 -3.00 -18.86
N PHE A 701 -19.09 -2.24 -17.79
CA PHE A 701 -17.98 -2.48 -16.87
C PHE A 701 -18.05 -3.90 -16.28
N PHE A 702 -19.19 -4.27 -15.68
CA PHE A 702 -19.36 -5.62 -15.12
C PHE A 702 -19.32 -6.71 -16.20
N LYS A 703 -19.82 -6.46 -17.40
CA LYS A 703 -19.68 -7.40 -18.53
C LYS A 703 -18.20 -7.65 -18.86
N SER A 704 -17.38 -6.60 -18.95
CA SER A 704 -15.94 -6.71 -19.21
C SER A 704 -15.19 -7.46 -18.09
N VAL A 705 -15.53 -7.21 -16.82
CA VAL A 705 -14.94 -7.94 -15.68
C VAL A 705 -15.37 -9.42 -15.68
N LYS A 706 -16.65 -9.73 -15.97
CA LYS A 706 -17.17 -11.10 -16.03
C LYS A 706 -16.57 -11.92 -17.17
N VAL A 707 -16.37 -11.35 -18.37
CA VAL A 707 -15.70 -12.03 -19.50
C VAL A 707 -14.30 -12.51 -19.11
N ARG A 708 -13.56 -11.74 -18.30
CA ARG A 708 -12.26 -12.16 -17.76
C ARG A 708 -12.37 -13.37 -16.84
N SER A 709 -13.36 -13.40 -15.94
CA SER A 709 -13.60 -14.57 -15.06
C SER A 709 -14.00 -15.86 -15.79
N TYR A 710 -14.41 -15.75 -17.06
CA TYR A 710 -14.73 -16.87 -17.95
C TYR A 710 -13.54 -17.30 -18.82
N ASN A 711 -12.76 -16.34 -19.33
CA ASN A 711 -11.55 -16.61 -20.11
C ASN A 711 -10.34 -17.03 -19.25
N GLU A 712 -10.43 -16.93 -17.91
CA GLU A 712 -9.51 -17.57 -16.96
C GLU A 712 -9.99 -19.00 -16.57
N ARG A 713 -11.00 -19.56 -17.28
CA ARG A 713 -11.57 -20.92 -17.07
C ARG A 713 -11.65 -21.80 -18.34
N LEU A 714 -10.98 -21.41 -19.43
CA LEU A 714 -10.84 -22.17 -20.69
C LEU A 714 -9.35 -22.26 -21.07
#